data_AF-A0A850SYK0-F1
#
_entry.id   AF-A0A850SYK0-F1
#
_cell.length_a   1.000
_cell.length_b   1.000
_cell.length_c   1.000
_cell.angle_alpha   90.00
_cell.angle_beta   90.00
_cell.angle_gamma   90.00
#
_symmetry.space_group_name_H-M   'P 1'
#
loop_
_entity.id
_entity.type
_entity.pdbx_description
1 polymer ?
#
loop_
_entity_poly.entity_id
_entity_poly.type
_entity_poly.pdbx_seq_one_letter_code
_entity_poly.pdbx_strand_id
1 'polypeptide(L)'
;MMALLDQINTMKPWTVGHKRCPVCGKGATLYAAKSPACRECFLKALEIELIKEDISHWCWERFSLALSSLGTMKDRLLALIHFKAFQNMKGTAELLVENLGFDSDHPLAWYTRQKAYEACVFFGDREKMLKTILSTKKFGSWQQKANMVKVCWDINSESPKVIKFIEQMAADPSPNVRRDVADTILDNEAAWAEKLCDKLRYDKNPLVRDIFERKQDNRETGYNPMPYTRREEAGTTGRAGRVKKQTAPYSKMEAAISYHCDFSMQNQVYTLYLSHLPDLLGKNKYTEKKYTPKEVAALKENTKDACIRLLAAAVSNDFLFNTILEKLPEEVVKLLYIIAWECEECESRIAEKKLGQLMEKDLPPDTVAGKKTPLSKSVENDPAYFMFDIVKNYAYYLNDSSSISINYPLLPFIKKRLPPPAFARLAPLTDIKGRVEQVHKDAQDIFRQLPPILSFIAQDNLKFSKNGKNALKGSLKKMANACGIDEFYIDGDNELKYLKTKLLADFFSCISPWKATDLEDLPGFLKTRINQYFSFKEFKGHSSRSMFAHIKRQMEECDSDNAEKNMRNNFKKVLNRLPEEKWIATCDLAMTAFYDGIHFNPFLDGYEFNSLYITRNLPGFSSRRDNVYLQQLPIMDIQTLPYIKAMMFLMGALGIVELGYSAPENTVFRQYNKPWLSIYDGLKYVKLTGFGSYVTGRETRFTPDITTPSAEIEIDEHKTMLSIYGNDPVKQMALAAVGQQITNSTYMVGYPSFLKDCSSRKDVENKIQFFRDNIIAEPPPIWERFFNEVLARMEPLEQVPAMSVFRVKPDRELLTLLTSDNILKKYVIRAENHHIVVKTSDVSKVKKRLALFGFFVS
;
A
#
# COMPACT_ATOMS: atom_id res chain seq x y z
N MET A 1 -17.47 -32.93 -12.65
CA MET A 1 -16.44 -32.50 -11.68
C MET A 1 -15.00 -32.65 -12.24
N MET A 2 -14.79 -33.03 -13.51
CA MET A 2 -13.49 -33.00 -14.22
C MET A 2 -12.94 -31.58 -14.48
N ALA A 3 -13.53 -30.52 -13.93
CA ALA A 3 -13.28 -29.14 -14.36
C ALA A 3 -12.16 -28.41 -13.58
N LEU A 4 -11.64 -28.95 -12.47
CA LEU A 4 -10.73 -28.20 -11.59
C LEU A 4 -9.25 -28.32 -12.02
N LEU A 5 -8.81 -29.53 -12.41
CA LEU A 5 -7.41 -29.80 -12.78
C LEU A 5 -7.02 -29.09 -14.10
N ASP A 6 -7.94 -29.02 -15.05
CA ASP A 6 -7.73 -28.34 -16.35
C ASP A 6 -7.61 -26.82 -16.20
N GLN A 7 -8.06 -26.27 -15.06
CA GLN A 7 -7.96 -24.85 -14.76
C GLN A 7 -6.67 -24.47 -14.06
N ILE A 8 -5.86 -25.44 -13.57
CA ILE A 8 -4.66 -25.15 -12.77
C ILE A 8 -3.71 -24.24 -13.52
N ASN A 9 -3.35 -24.59 -14.76
CA ASN A 9 -2.35 -23.85 -15.54
C ASN A 9 -2.84 -22.48 -16.02
N THR A 10 -4.16 -22.24 -16.01
CA THR A 10 -4.79 -21.00 -16.49
C THR A 10 -5.50 -20.24 -15.37
N MET A 11 -5.15 -20.55 -14.12
CA MET A 11 -5.82 -19.99 -12.95
C MET A 11 -5.58 -18.49 -12.86
N LYS A 12 -6.67 -17.72 -12.73
CA LYS A 12 -6.59 -16.27 -12.50
C LYS A 12 -6.18 -15.97 -11.05
N PRO A 13 -5.56 -14.81 -10.77
CA PRO A 13 -5.27 -14.33 -9.41
C PRO A 13 -6.43 -14.50 -8.44
N TRP A 14 -6.09 -14.74 -7.17
CA TRP A 14 -7.07 -14.76 -6.08
C TRP A 14 -7.84 -13.45 -6.06
N THR A 15 -9.16 -13.53 -6.02
CA THR A 15 -9.99 -12.36 -5.79
C THR A 15 -9.98 -12.05 -4.31
N VAL A 16 -9.52 -10.85 -3.95
CA VAL A 16 -9.56 -10.38 -2.57
C VAL A 16 -10.99 -9.98 -2.23
N GLY A 17 -11.49 -10.44 -1.10
CA GLY A 17 -12.78 -10.04 -0.57
C GLY A 17 -12.94 -10.56 0.85
N HIS A 18 -13.64 -9.83 1.72
CA HIS A 18 -13.99 -10.28 3.06
C HIS A 18 -15.43 -10.78 3.05
N LYS A 19 -15.62 -12.09 2.90
CA LYS A 19 -16.95 -12.71 2.90
C LYS A 19 -16.94 -13.91 3.82
N ARG A 20 -18.12 -14.47 4.13
CA ARG A 20 -18.17 -15.85 4.61
C ARG A 20 -18.01 -16.77 3.41
N CYS A 21 -17.10 -17.73 3.52
CA CYS A 21 -16.96 -18.76 2.51
C CYS A 21 -18.26 -19.57 2.43
N PRO A 22 -18.92 -19.67 1.27
CA PRO A 22 -20.15 -20.45 1.11
C PRO A 22 -19.91 -21.96 1.25
N VAL A 23 -18.65 -22.40 1.22
CA VAL A 23 -18.27 -23.80 1.43
C VAL A 23 -18.07 -24.12 2.92
N CYS A 24 -17.33 -23.29 3.67
CA CYS A 24 -17.00 -23.59 5.07
C CYS A 24 -17.66 -22.66 6.11
N GLY A 25 -18.40 -21.64 5.70
CA GLY A 25 -19.05 -20.66 6.56
C GLY A 25 -18.11 -19.69 7.29
N LYS A 26 -16.78 -19.86 7.18
CA LYS A 26 -15.78 -19.01 7.85
C LYS A 26 -15.52 -17.73 7.07
N GLY A 27 -15.21 -16.64 7.78
CA GLY A 27 -14.68 -15.43 7.16
C GLY A 27 -13.37 -15.73 6.44
N ALA A 28 -13.25 -15.32 5.19
CA ALA A 28 -12.02 -15.47 4.41
C ALA A 28 -11.74 -14.22 3.58
N THR A 29 -10.46 -14.02 3.24
CA THR A 29 -9.94 -12.84 2.52
C THR A 29 -9.65 -13.09 1.04
N LEU A 30 -9.49 -14.36 0.66
CA LEU A 30 -9.05 -14.76 -0.67
C LEU A 30 -10.02 -15.80 -1.23
N TYR A 31 -10.46 -15.58 -2.46
CA TYR A 31 -11.42 -16.43 -3.17
C TYR A 31 -10.91 -16.82 -4.53
N ALA A 32 -11.30 -18.01 -5.00
CA ALA A 32 -10.97 -18.45 -6.33
C ALA A 32 -11.78 -17.65 -7.37
N ALA A 33 -11.13 -17.07 -8.39
CA ALA A 33 -11.79 -16.16 -9.32
C ALA A 33 -13.00 -16.75 -10.08
N LYS A 34 -13.04 -18.08 -10.26
CA LYS A 34 -14.14 -18.81 -10.93
C LYS A 34 -14.97 -19.67 -9.98
N SER A 35 -14.67 -19.69 -8.68
CA SER A 35 -15.36 -20.52 -7.70
C SER A 35 -15.66 -19.70 -6.44
N PRO A 36 -16.88 -19.75 -5.90
CA PRO A 36 -17.23 -18.98 -4.71
C PRO A 36 -16.52 -19.49 -3.45
N ALA A 37 -15.68 -20.54 -3.54
CA ALA A 37 -14.90 -21.06 -2.44
C ALA A 37 -13.76 -20.11 -2.03
N CYS A 38 -13.54 -19.98 -0.71
CA CYS A 38 -12.33 -19.34 -0.20
C CYS A 38 -11.09 -20.17 -0.59
N ARG A 39 -9.91 -19.53 -0.53
CA ARG A 39 -8.62 -20.14 -0.83
C ARG A 39 -8.46 -21.49 -0.15
N GLU A 40 -8.71 -21.58 1.15
CA GLU A 40 -8.53 -22.81 1.92
C GLU A 40 -9.48 -23.93 1.45
N CYS A 41 -10.74 -23.61 1.16
CA CYS A 41 -11.70 -24.59 0.64
C CYS A 41 -11.37 -25.02 -0.78
N PHE A 42 -10.95 -24.09 -1.63
CA PHE A 42 -10.52 -24.39 -2.99
C PHE A 42 -9.29 -25.30 -2.97
N LEU A 43 -8.27 -24.96 -2.17
CA LEU A 43 -7.05 -25.75 -2.06
C LEU A 43 -7.32 -27.17 -1.54
N LYS A 44 -8.21 -27.32 -0.54
CA LYS A 44 -8.63 -28.65 -0.09
C LYS A 44 -9.30 -29.47 -1.19
N ALA A 45 -10.21 -28.85 -1.95
CA ALA A 45 -10.86 -29.53 -3.08
C ALA A 45 -9.85 -29.90 -4.18
N LEU A 46 -8.92 -28.99 -4.49
CA LEU A 46 -7.85 -29.20 -5.45
C LEU A 46 -6.93 -30.35 -5.03
N GLU A 47 -6.54 -30.40 -3.76
CA GLU A 47 -5.68 -31.43 -3.21
C GLU A 47 -6.29 -32.83 -3.35
N ILE A 48 -7.58 -32.96 -3.04
CA ILE A 48 -8.33 -34.22 -3.20
C ILE A 48 -8.26 -34.70 -4.65
N GLU A 49 -8.40 -33.81 -5.62
CA GLU A 49 -8.33 -34.18 -7.04
C GLU A 49 -6.90 -34.53 -7.46
N LEU A 50 -5.89 -33.78 -7.02
CA LEU A 50 -4.48 -34.08 -7.30
C LEU A 50 -4.02 -35.42 -6.72
N ILE A 51 -4.53 -35.81 -5.55
CA ILE A 51 -4.23 -37.12 -4.92
C ILE A 51 -4.84 -38.27 -5.73
N LYS A 52 -6.00 -38.07 -6.36
CA LYS A 52 -6.68 -39.11 -7.16
C LYS A 52 -6.05 -39.35 -8.52
N GLU A 53 -5.25 -38.40 -9.03
CA GLU A 53 -4.59 -38.53 -10.32
C GLU A 53 -3.59 -39.69 -10.31
N ASP A 54 -3.72 -40.58 -11.28
CA ASP A 54 -2.82 -41.71 -11.45
C ASP A 54 -1.55 -41.27 -12.19
N ILE A 55 -0.42 -41.29 -11.47
CA ILE A 55 0.90 -40.97 -12.01
C ILE A 55 1.78 -42.22 -12.21
N SER A 56 1.24 -43.43 -12.11
CA SER A 56 1.99 -44.69 -12.27
C SER A 56 2.72 -44.80 -13.61
N HIS A 57 2.21 -44.13 -14.64
CA HIS A 57 2.79 -44.04 -15.98
C HIS A 57 3.93 -43.02 -16.12
N TRP A 58 4.28 -42.27 -15.07
CA TRP A 58 5.33 -41.26 -15.14
C TRP A 58 6.72 -41.88 -15.12
N CYS A 59 7.57 -41.47 -16.06
CA CYS A 59 9.00 -41.76 -16.02
C CYS A 59 9.75 -40.72 -15.16
N TRP A 60 11.00 -41.05 -14.80
CA TRP A 60 11.88 -40.14 -14.06
C TRP A 60 12.12 -38.83 -14.80
N GLU A 61 12.26 -38.87 -16.13
CA GLU A 61 12.48 -37.70 -16.97
C GLU A 61 11.28 -36.75 -16.89
N ARG A 62 10.05 -37.29 -16.90
CA ARG A 62 8.83 -36.48 -16.74
C ARG A 62 8.73 -35.89 -15.34
N PHE A 63 9.02 -36.68 -14.31
CA PHE A 63 9.01 -36.22 -12.92
C PHE A 63 10.02 -35.08 -12.69
N SER A 64 11.26 -35.26 -13.15
CA SER A 64 12.32 -34.25 -13.02
C SER A 64 12.02 -33.00 -13.84
N LEU A 65 11.49 -33.14 -15.06
CA LEU A 65 11.04 -32.02 -15.88
C LEU A 65 9.91 -31.23 -15.20
N ALA A 66 8.96 -31.91 -14.56
CA ALA A 66 7.84 -31.28 -13.84
C ALA A 66 8.31 -30.37 -12.68
N LEU A 67 9.43 -30.72 -12.04
CA LEU A 67 10.03 -29.92 -10.97
C LEU A 67 11.03 -28.87 -11.47
N SER A 68 11.45 -28.93 -12.74
CA SER A 68 12.36 -27.96 -13.39
C SER A 68 11.65 -26.66 -13.79
N SER A 69 12.38 -25.65 -14.28
CA SER A 69 11.79 -24.40 -14.80
C SER A 69 10.80 -24.59 -15.96
N LEU A 70 10.83 -25.74 -16.65
CA LEU A 70 9.95 -26.06 -17.79
C LEU A 70 8.64 -26.74 -17.37
N GLY A 71 8.49 -27.14 -16.11
CA GLY A 71 7.31 -27.85 -15.62
C GLY A 71 6.09 -26.93 -15.50
N THR A 72 4.93 -27.42 -15.96
CA THR A 72 3.65 -26.73 -15.77
C THR A 72 3.25 -26.72 -14.30
N MET A 73 2.37 -25.81 -13.89
CA MET A 73 1.90 -25.75 -12.50
C MET A 73 1.20 -27.04 -12.06
N LYS A 74 0.38 -27.61 -12.95
CA LYS A 74 -0.29 -28.90 -12.72
C LYS A 74 0.73 -30.01 -12.50
N ASP A 75 1.67 -30.17 -13.43
CA ASP A 75 2.66 -31.25 -13.35
C ASP A 75 3.55 -31.11 -12.11
N ARG A 76 3.95 -29.88 -11.77
CA ARG A 76 4.74 -29.60 -10.57
C ARG A 76 4.01 -30.02 -9.29
N LEU A 77 2.73 -29.65 -9.16
CA LEU A 77 1.93 -30.04 -7.99
C LEU A 77 1.72 -31.57 -7.92
N LEU A 78 1.50 -32.23 -9.06
CA LEU A 78 1.42 -33.69 -9.13
C LEU A 78 2.73 -34.35 -8.70
N ALA A 79 3.87 -33.86 -9.20
CA ALA A 79 5.19 -34.34 -8.81
C ALA A 79 5.43 -34.20 -7.29
N LEU A 80 5.09 -33.04 -6.71
CA LEU A 80 5.28 -32.79 -5.28
C LEU A 80 4.36 -33.64 -4.39
N ILE A 81 3.10 -33.85 -4.79
CA ILE A 81 2.14 -34.66 -4.02
C ILE A 81 2.50 -36.14 -4.09
N HIS A 82 2.89 -36.63 -5.26
CA HIS A 82 3.20 -38.05 -5.50
C HIS A 82 4.71 -38.37 -5.44
N PHE A 83 5.50 -37.50 -4.83
CA PHE A 83 6.97 -37.61 -4.79
C PHE A 83 7.48 -38.97 -4.27
N LYS A 84 6.70 -39.65 -3.43
CA LYS A 84 7.04 -40.96 -2.84
C LYS A 84 7.30 -42.03 -3.89
N ALA A 85 6.67 -41.94 -5.07
CA ALA A 85 6.93 -42.85 -6.18
C ALA A 85 8.38 -42.75 -6.72
N PHE A 86 9.03 -41.60 -6.52
CA PHE A 86 10.37 -41.28 -7.04
C PHE A 86 11.40 -40.98 -5.95
N GLN A 87 11.07 -41.15 -4.67
CA GLN A 87 11.95 -40.76 -3.56
C GLN A 87 13.31 -41.50 -3.55
N ASN A 88 13.35 -42.71 -4.11
CA ASN A 88 14.56 -43.52 -4.19
C ASN A 88 15.46 -43.15 -5.39
N MET A 89 14.98 -42.30 -6.29
CA MET A 89 15.76 -41.86 -7.46
C MET A 89 16.86 -40.88 -7.06
N LYS A 90 17.96 -40.89 -7.82
CA LYS A 90 19.09 -39.97 -7.62
C LYS A 90 18.70 -38.56 -8.07
N GLY A 91 18.91 -37.55 -7.22
CA GLY A 91 18.56 -36.16 -7.54
C GLY A 91 17.19 -35.70 -7.00
N THR A 92 16.37 -36.60 -6.44
CA THR A 92 15.02 -36.23 -5.97
C THR A 92 15.08 -35.23 -4.82
N ALA A 93 15.99 -35.41 -3.85
CA ALA A 93 16.10 -34.53 -2.70
C ALA A 93 16.46 -33.10 -3.13
N GLU A 94 17.38 -32.97 -4.08
CA GLU A 94 17.84 -31.72 -4.66
C GLU A 94 16.68 -30.97 -5.35
N LEU A 95 15.91 -31.67 -6.19
CA LEU A 95 14.75 -31.09 -6.88
C LEU A 95 13.65 -30.62 -5.91
N LEU A 96 13.39 -31.36 -4.83
CA LEU A 96 12.44 -30.94 -3.80
C LEU A 96 12.92 -29.69 -3.07
N VAL A 97 14.21 -29.63 -2.71
CA VAL A 97 14.83 -28.46 -2.05
C VAL A 97 14.83 -27.23 -2.96
N GLU A 98 15.04 -27.37 -4.26
CA GLU A 98 14.91 -26.27 -5.23
C GLU A 98 13.48 -25.68 -5.23
N ASN A 99 12.47 -26.53 -5.10
CA ASN A 99 11.06 -26.12 -5.11
C ASN A 99 10.59 -25.45 -3.82
N LEU A 100 11.35 -25.53 -2.72
CA LEU A 100 11.11 -24.72 -1.51
C LEU A 100 11.18 -23.21 -1.81
N GLY A 101 11.93 -22.83 -2.84
CA GLY A 101 12.11 -21.47 -3.31
C GLY A 101 11.22 -21.07 -4.48
N PHE A 102 10.32 -21.95 -4.95
CA PHE A 102 9.57 -21.74 -6.19
C PHE A 102 8.81 -20.41 -6.15
N ASP A 103 9.13 -19.51 -7.07
CA ASP A 103 8.53 -18.18 -7.17
C ASP A 103 8.01 -17.94 -8.59
N SER A 104 6.75 -17.52 -8.68
CA SER A 104 6.08 -17.20 -9.95
C SER A 104 4.85 -16.35 -9.69
N ASP A 105 4.37 -15.65 -10.72
CA ASP A 105 3.13 -14.87 -10.68
C ASP A 105 1.86 -15.75 -10.57
N HIS A 106 2.02 -17.08 -10.57
CA HIS A 106 0.92 -18.01 -10.52
C HIS A 106 0.24 -18.01 -9.14
N PRO A 107 -1.11 -18.02 -9.05
CA PRO A 107 -1.84 -17.95 -7.77
C PRO A 107 -1.50 -19.10 -6.80
N LEU A 108 -1.05 -20.24 -7.33
CA LEU A 108 -0.69 -21.44 -6.57
C LEU A 108 0.80 -21.52 -6.20
N ALA A 109 1.63 -20.52 -6.53
CA ALA A 109 3.07 -20.57 -6.25
C ALA A 109 3.38 -20.79 -4.76
N TRP A 110 2.64 -20.13 -3.87
CA TRP A 110 2.74 -20.38 -2.43
C TRP A 110 2.37 -21.82 -2.05
N TYR A 111 1.31 -22.36 -2.65
CA TYR A 111 0.85 -23.73 -2.37
C TYR A 111 1.84 -24.78 -2.87
N THR A 112 2.49 -24.53 -4.01
CA THR A 112 3.62 -25.33 -4.49
C THR A 112 4.75 -25.36 -3.47
N ARG A 113 5.15 -24.22 -2.91
CA ARG A 113 6.19 -24.18 -1.85
C ARG A 113 5.76 -24.96 -0.61
N GLN A 114 4.49 -24.86 -0.22
CA GLN A 114 3.93 -25.64 0.89
C GLN A 114 4.04 -27.14 0.62
N LYS A 115 3.71 -27.60 -0.59
CA LYS A 115 3.85 -29.02 -0.98
C LYS A 115 5.30 -29.48 -1.11
N ALA A 116 6.20 -28.60 -1.52
CA ALA A 116 7.63 -28.89 -1.50
C ALA A 116 8.16 -29.06 -0.07
N TYR A 117 7.73 -28.19 0.86
CA TYR A 117 8.04 -28.31 2.28
C TYR A 117 7.54 -29.64 2.85
N GLU A 118 6.28 -30.00 2.59
CA GLU A 118 5.71 -31.29 3.03
C GLU A 118 6.48 -32.48 2.43
N ALA A 119 6.81 -32.43 1.13
CA ALA A 119 7.58 -33.48 0.47
C ALA A 119 8.99 -33.64 1.07
N CYS A 120 9.64 -32.55 1.46
CA CYS A 120 10.92 -32.60 2.16
C CYS A 120 10.82 -33.19 3.57
N VAL A 121 9.81 -32.78 4.37
CA VAL A 121 9.60 -33.28 5.74
C VAL A 121 9.24 -34.76 5.75
N PHE A 122 8.42 -35.21 4.79
CA PHE A 122 7.99 -36.60 4.66
C PHE A 122 8.89 -37.45 3.76
N PHE A 123 10.07 -36.95 3.40
CA PHE A 123 11.05 -37.71 2.62
C PHE A 123 11.55 -38.92 3.40
N GLY A 124 11.53 -40.11 2.78
CA GLY A 124 11.82 -41.37 3.47
C GLY A 124 13.20 -41.42 4.13
N ASP A 125 14.22 -40.84 3.49
CA ASP A 125 15.57 -40.70 4.03
C ASP A 125 15.79 -39.28 4.59
N ARG A 126 15.41 -39.10 5.85
CA ARG A 126 15.50 -37.81 6.55
C ARG A 126 16.93 -37.31 6.68
N GLU A 127 17.91 -38.19 6.85
CA GLU A 127 19.32 -37.82 6.97
C GLU A 127 19.87 -37.29 5.64
N LYS A 128 19.54 -37.97 4.53
CA LYS A 128 19.86 -37.48 3.18
C LYS A 128 19.22 -36.13 2.89
N MET A 129 17.96 -35.91 3.30
CA MET A 129 17.30 -34.61 3.14
C MET A 129 18.03 -33.51 3.91
N LEU A 130 18.33 -33.73 5.20
CA LEU A 130 19.12 -32.78 6.00
C LEU A 130 20.49 -32.51 5.39
N LYS A 131 21.21 -33.54 4.94
CA LYS A 131 22.52 -33.39 4.28
C LYS A 131 22.41 -32.56 3.00
N THR A 132 21.34 -32.74 2.22
CA THR A 132 21.08 -31.98 0.99
C THR A 132 20.85 -30.50 1.31
N ILE A 133 19.99 -30.21 2.29
CA ILE A 133 19.69 -28.84 2.72
C ILE A 133 20.94 -28.16 3.28
N LEU A 134 21.65 -28.81 4.20
CA LEU A 134 22.84 -28.26 4.88
C LEU A 134 24.05 -28.09 3.94
N SER A 135 24.08 -28.78 2.79
CA SER A 135 25.15 -28.64 1.78
C SER A 135 24.82 -27.60 0.70
N THR A 136 23.61 -27.04 0.69
CA THR A 136 23.19 -26.03 -0.28
C THR A 136 23.91 -24.70 0.00
N LYS A 137 24.73 -24.24 -0.95
CA LYS A 137 25.51 -22.98 -0.85
C LYS A 137 24.92 -21.82 -1.64
N LYS A 138 24.13 -22.11 -2.67
CA LYS A 138 23.49 -21.13 -3.54
C LYS A 138 21.98 -21.21 -3.32
N PHE A 139 21.37 -20.08 -3.00
CA PHE A 139 19.94 -19.97 -2.74
C PHE A 139 19.30 -19.17 -3.88
N GLY A 140 18.22 -19.69 -4.44
CA GLY A 140 17.48 -19.04 -5.52
C GLY A 140 16.61 -17.88 -5.04
N SER A 141 16.13 -17.92 -3.79
CA SER A 141 15.23 -16.90 -3.22
C SER A 141 15.28 -16.87 -1.70
N TRP A 142 14.77 -15.80 -1.09
CA TRP A 142 14.67 -15.71 0.38
C TRP A 142 13.64 -16.72 0.92
N GLN A 143 12.60 -17.01 0.14
CA GLN A 143 11.58 -18.02 0.45
C GLN A 143 12.21 -19.41 0.58
N GLN A 144 13.20 -19.73 -0.28
CA GLN A 144 13.92 -20.99 -0.19
C GLN A 144 14.62 -21.13 1.16
N LYS A 145 15.37 -20.10 1.58
CA LYS A 145 16.09 -20.07 2.87
C LYS A 145 15.13 -20.24 4.05
N ALA A 146 14.04 -19.46 4.06
CA ALA A 146 13.05 -19.51 5.12
C ALA A 146 12.38 -20.89 5.23
N ASN A 147 12.01 -21.50 4.09
CA ASN A 147 11.41 -22.83 4.09
C ASN A 147 12.42 -23.93 4.46
N MET A 148 13.69 -23.80 4.06
CA MET A 148 14.77 -24.71 4.50
C MET A 148 14.95 -24.70 6.02
N VAL A 149 14.84 -23.53 6.67
CA VAL A 149 14.86 -23.42 8.15
C VAL A 149 13.74 -24.26 8.76
N LYS A 150 12.52 -24.11 8.27
CA LYS A 150 11.35 -24.87 8.73
C LYS A 150 11.53 -26.38 8.52
N VAL A 151 11.97 -26.80 7.33
CA VAL A 151 12.24 -28.22 7.06
C VAL A 151 13.31 -28.78 8.02
N CYS A 152 14.43 -28.08 8.19
CA CYS A 152 15.48 -28.53 9.11
C CYS A 152 14.97 -28.67 10.54
N TRP A 153 14.17 -27.71 10.99
CA TRP A 153 13.53 -27.71 12.30
C TRP A 153 12.64 -28.94 12.51
N ASP A 154 11.72 -29.19 11.58
CA ASP A 154 10.75 -30.27 11.70
C ASP A 154 11.36 -31.66 11.52
N ILE A 155 12.49 -31.76 10.81
CA ILE A 155 13.22 -33.03 10.70
C ILE A 155 14.02 -33.34 11.96
N ASN A 156 14.84 -32.38 12.45
CA ASN A 156 15.69 -32.58 13.64
C ASN A 156 16.17 -31.25 14.24
N SER A 157 15.30 -30.61 15.05
CA SER A 157 15.58 -29.34 15.73
C SER A 157 16.73 -29.40 16.76
N GLU A 158 17.07 -30.58 17.28
CA GLU A 158 18.12 -30.76 18.29
C GLU A 158 19.52 -30.98 17.69
N SER A 159 19.62 -31.21 16.38
CA SER A 159 20.91 -31.47 15.73
C SER A 159 21.83 -30.24 15.81
N PRO A 160 23.09 -30.36 16.30
CA PRO A 160 24.04 -29.24 16.34
C PRO A 160 24.28 -28.58 14.97
N LYS A 161 24.19 -29.37 13.89
CA LYS A 161 24.34 -28.86 12.51
C LYS A 161 23.13 -28.02 12.09
N VAL A 162 21.92 -28.41 12.51
CA VAL A 162 20.67 -27.66 12.27
C VAL A 162 20.66 -26.37 13.07
N ILE A 163 21.00 -26.42 14.36
CA ILE A 163 21.11 -25.24 15.22
C ILE A 163 22.05 -24.21 14.60
N LYS A 164 23.25 -24.64 14.18
CA LYS A 164 24.23 -23.76 13.52
C LYS A 164 23.69 -23.16 12.21
N PHE A 165 22.93 -23.92 11.44
CA PHE A 165 22.28 -23.41 10.21
C PHE A 165 21.22 -22.36 10.54
N ILE A 166 20.39 -22.58 11.55
CA ILE A 166 19.37 -21.62 12.02
C ILE A 166 20.03 -20.34 12.53
N GLU A 167 21.11 -20.44 13.31
CA GLU A 167 21.89 -19.27 13.77
C GLU A 167 22.46 -18.46 12.61
N GLN A 168 22.92 -19.12 11.54
CA GLN A 168 23.38 -18.45 10.32
C GLN A 168 22.23 -17.71 9.62
N MET A 169 21.06 -18.35 9.49
CA MET A 169 19.88 -17.74 8.88
C MET A 169 19.31 -16.59 9.71
N ALA A 170 19.45 -16.63 11.04
CA ALA A 170 19.09 -15.52 11.93
C ALA A 170 19.95 -14.26 11.71
N ALA A 171 21.07 -14.36 10.98
CA ALA A 171 21.90 -13.24 10.57
C ALA A 171 21.77 -12.92 9.07
N ASP A 172 20.81 -13.51 8.36
CA ASP A 172 20.63 -13.30 6.93
C ASP A 172 20.30 -11.82 6.63
N PRO A 173 20.81 -11.23 5.54
CA PRO A 173 20.48 -9.86 5.15
C PRO A 173 18.96 -9.63 4.98
N SER A 174 18.21 -10.64 4.54
CA SER A 174 16.77 -10.56 4.35
C SER A 174 16.02 -10.58 5.69
N PRO A 175 15.26 -9.52 6.03
CA PRO A 175 14.44 -9.51 7.24
C PRO A 175 13.34 -10.57 7.22
N ASN A 176 12.87 -10.99 6.04
CA ASN A 176 11.88 -12.07 5.93
C ASN A 176 12.44 -13.41 6.39
N VAL A 177 13.71 -13.71 6.09
CA VAL A 177 14.38 -14.93 6.57
C VAL A 177 14.54 -14.88 8.08
N ARG A 178 15.02 -13.75 8.62
CA ARG A 178 15.17 -13.57 10.08
C ARG A 178 13.83 -13.65 10.82
N ARG A 179 12.76 -13.11 10.23
CA ARG A 179 11.39 -13.22 10.74
C ARG A 179 10.92 -14.67 10.80
N ASP A 180 11.09 -15.42 9.70
CA ASP A 180 10.68 -16.82 9.66
C ASP A 180 11.54 -17.70 10.59
N VAL A 181 12.81 -17.35 10.82
CA VAL A 181 13.62 -17.95 11.87
C VAL A 181 13.02 -17.67 13.24
N ALA A 182 12.71 -16.40 13.56
CA ALA A 182 12.09 -16.01 14.82
C ALA A 182 10.79 -16.78 15.07
N ASP A 183 9.91 -16.84 14.07
CA ASP A 183 8.63 -17.58 14.11
C ASP A 183 8.85 -19.08 14.36
N THR A 184 9.85 -19.69 13.71
CA THR A 184 10.15 -21.13 13.84
C THR A 184 10.63 -21.51 15.24
N ILE A 185 11.45 -20.67 15.88
CA ILE A 185 12.07 -20.98 17.17
C ILE A 185 11.32 -20.39 18.37
N LEU A 186 10.26 -19.60 18.15
CA LEU A 186 9.60 -18.78 19.17
C LEU A 186 9.07 -19.55 20.37
N ASP A 187 8.69 -20.81 20.15
CA ASP A 187 8.09 -21.71 21.15
C ASP A 187 9.11 -22.70 21.74
N ASN A 188 10.40 -22.58 21.40
CA ASN A 188 11.43 -23.47 21.90
C ASN A 188 12.07 -22.93 23.19
N GLU A 189 12.04 -23.76 24.24
CA GLU A 189 12.54 -23.43 25.58
C GLU A 189 14.05 -23.70 25.76
N ALA A 190 14.76 -24.16 24.73
CA ALA A 190 16.20 -24.40 24.81
C ALA A 190 16.98 -23.07 24.91
N ALA A 191 18.02 -23.07 25.75
CA ALA A 191 18.81 -21.87 26.03
C ALA A 191 19.43 -21.20 24.79
N TRP A 192 19.76 -21.97 23.74
CA TRP A 192 20.28 -21.41 22.49
C TRP A 192 19.19 -20.65 21.71
N ALA A 193 17.95 -21.16 21.72
CA ALA A 193 16.81 -20.56 21.04
C ALA A 193 16.36 -19.29 21.78
N GLU A 194 16.33 -19.31 23.11
CA GLU A 194 16.04 -18.13 23.94
C GLU A 194 17.05 -17.00 23.67
N LYS A 195 18.35 -17.31 23.68
CA LYS A 195 19.41 -16.35 23.36
C LYS A 195 19.28 -15.76 21.96
N LEU A 196 18.86 -16.57 20.98
CA LEU A 196 18.65 -16.14 19.61
C LEU A 196 17.38 -15.28 19.47
N CYS A 197 16.30 -15.65 20.14
CA CYS A 197 15.07 -14.87 20.27
C CYS A 197 15.33 -13.50 20.89
N ASP A 198 16.12 -13.42 21.96
CA ASP A 198 16.48 -12.15 22.60
C ASP A 198 17.25 -11.23 21.63
N LYS A 199 18.14 -11.80 20.82
CA LYS A 199 18.84 -11.03 19.77
C LYS A 199 17.87 -10.52 18.71
N LEU A 200 16.94 -11.36 18.25
CA LEU A 200 15.96 -11.02 17.21
C LEU A 200 14.87 -10.06 17.70
N ARG A 201 14.57 -10.05 19.01
CA ARG A 201 13.66 -9.09 19.64
C ARG A 201 14.10 -7.64 19.48
N TYR A 202 15.42 -7.41 19.37
CA TYR A 202 16.01 -6.09 19.12
C TYR A 202 16.52 -5.93 17.68
N ASP A 203 15.99 -6.71 16.73
CA ASP A 203 16.36 -6.56 15.32
C ASP A 203 16.10 -5.13 14.83
N LYS A 204 16.95 -4.67 13.90
CA LYS A 204 16.80 -3.33 13.30
C LYS A 204 15.51 -3.22 12.49
N ASN A 205 15.01 -4.34 11.95
CA ASN A 205 13.82 -4.39 11.14
C ASN A 205 12.57 -4.70 11.99
N PRO A 206 11.50 -3.89 11.92
CA PRO A 206 10.30 -4.09 12.71
C PRO A 206 9.56 -5.40 12.41
N LEU A 207 9.71 -5.99 11.22
CA LEU A 207 9.06 -7.26 10.85
C LEU A 207 9.48 -8.42 11.75
N VAL A 208 10.75 -8.44 12.15
CA VAL A 208 11.31 -9.48 13.02
C VAL A 208 10.83 -9.25 14.46
N ARG A 209 10.71 -7.98 14.88
CA ARG A 209 10.26 -7.61 16.23
C ARG A 209 8.78 -7.91 16.48
N ASP A 210 7.92 -7.68 15.48
CA ASP A 210 6.46 -7.87 15.59
C ASP A 210 6.06 -9.33 15.94
N ILE A 211 6.91 -10.32 15.58
CA ILE A 211 6.72 -11.72 16.00
C ILE A 211 6.62 -11.85 17.53
N PHE A 212 7.39 -11.05 18.27
CA PHE A 212 7.42 -11.09 19.72
C PHE A 212 6.30 -10.26 20.37
N GLU A 213 5.80 -9.22 19.69
CA GLU A 213 4.69 -8.38 20.17
C GLU A 213 3.34 -9.13 20.14
N ARG A 214 3.11 -10.00 19.13
CA ARG A 214 1.87 -10.80 19.01
C ARG A 214 1.63 -11.78 20.16
N LYS A 215 2.70 -12.24 20.82
CA LYS A 215 2.59 -13.17 21.97
C LYS A 215 2.11 -12.46 23.24
N GLN A 216 2.30 -11.14 23.33
CA GLN A 216 1.84 -10.33 24.46
C GLN A 216 0.32 -10.09 24.40
N ASP A 217 -0.21 -9.75 23.22
CA ASP A 217 -1.66 -9.57 23.01
C ASP A 217 -2.46 -10.86 23.24
N ASN A 218 -1.95 -12.03 22.80
CA ASN A 218 -2.65 -13.31 22.99
C ASN A 218 -2.69 -13.80 24.45
N ARG A 219 -1.84 -13.27 25.34
CA ARG A 219 -1.94 -13.52 26.79
C ARG A 219 -2.91 -12.58 27.49
N GLU A 220 -3.17 -11.39 26.93
CA GLU A 220 -4.12 -10.40 27.48
C GLU A 220 -5.56 -10.57 26.93
N THR A 221 -5.76 -11.23 25.79
CA THR A 221 -7.11 -11.53 25.25
C THR A 221 -7.58 -12.96 25.55
N GLY A 222 -7.23 -13.51 26.72
CA GLY A 222 -7.76 -14.79 27.22
C GLY A 222 -9.26 -14.75 27.51
N TYR A 223 -10.08 -14.54 26.49
CA TYR A 223 -11.52 -14.76 26.52
C TYR A 223 -11.74 -16.27 26.48
N ASN A 224 -11.78 -16.89 27.66
CA ASN A 224 -12.26 -18.24 27.84
C ASN A 224 -13.67 -18.34 27.21
N PRO A 225 -13.90 -19.16 26.16
CA PRO A 225 -15.26 -19.49 25.80
C PRO A 225 -15.84 -20.28 26.97
N MET A 226 -16.83 -19.69 27.65
CA MET A 226 -17.61 -20.40 28.67
C MET A 226 -18.09 -21.74 28.09
N PRO A 227 -18.04 -22.83 28.87
CA PRO A 227 -18.60 -24.11 28.46
C PRO A 227 -20.10 -23.96 28.32
N TYR A 228 -20.62 -24.13 27.11
CA TYR A 228 -22.06 -24.23 26.86
C TYR A 228 -22.56 -25.50 27.55
N THR A 229 -23.21 -25.35 28.70
CA THR A 229 -23.92 -26.43 29.36
C THR A 229 -25.06 -26.88 28.46
N ARG A 230 -24.95 -28.12 27.98
CA ARG A 230 -25.96 -28.85 27.23
C ARG A 230 -27.20 -28.97 28.13
N ARG A 231 -28.23 -28.16 27.88
CA ARG A 231 -29.55 -28.36 28.48
C ARG A 231 -30.19 -29.54 27.78
N GLU A 232 -30.31 -30.65 28.50
CA GLU A 232 -31.19 -31.76 28.16
C GLU A 232 -32.64 -31.28 28.24
N GLU A 233 -33.32 -31.17 27.10
CA GLU A 233 -34.78 -31.05 27.07
C GLU A 233 -35.37 -32.45 26.94
N ALA A 234 -35.72 -33.05 28.08
CA ALA A 234 -36.74 -34.08 28.16
C ALA A 234 -38.12 -33.40 28.05
N GLY A 235 -38.98 -33.92 27.17
CA GLY A 235 -40.35 -33.39 27.07
C GLY A 235 -41.12 -33.78 25.81
N THR A 236 -41.26 -35.08 25.55
CA THR A 236 -42.33 -35.59 24.69
C THR A 236 -43.70 -35.27 25.29
N THR A 237 -44.51 -34.45 24.62
CA THR A 237 -45.97 -34.66 24.55
C THR A 237 -46.49 -34.14 23.21
N GLY A 238 -47.22 -35.00 22.51
CA GLY A 238 -47.75 -34.72 21.18
C GLY A 238 -48.95 -33.78 21.18
N ARG A 239 -49.21 -33.16 20.03
CA ARG A 239 -50.56 -32.81 19.59
C ARG A 239 -50.66 -32.67 18.08
N ALA A 240 -51.53 -33.53 17.54
CA ALA A 240 -52.41 -33.40 16.38
C ALA A 240 -51.86 -32.80 15.07
N GLY A 241 -51.79 -33.66 14.06
CA GLY A 241 -51.50 -33.31 12.68
C GLY A 241 -52.50 -32.30 12.11
N ARG A 242 -51.96 -31.21 11.57
CA ARG A 242 -52.61 -30.46 10.49
C ARG A 242 -52.12 -31.05 9.18
N VAL A 243 -53.05 -31.62 8.41
CA VAL A 243 -52.86 -32.00 7.01
C VAL A 243 -52.37 -30.74 6.26
N LYS A 244 -51.06 -30.66 6.00
CA LYS A 244 -50.50 -29.64 5.10
C LYS A 244 -50.85 -30.05 3.68
N LYS A 245 -51.55 -29.18 2.95
CA LYS A 245 -51.60 -29.20 1.48
C LYS A 245 -50.17 -29.46 0.97
N GLN A 246 -49.98 -30.50 0.16
CA GLN A 246 -48.71 -30.77 -0.51
C GLN A 246 -48.40 -29.62 -1.48
N THR A 247 -47.74 -28.59 -0.99
CA THR A 247 -46.98 -27.65 -1.84
C THR A 247 -45.78 -28.41 -2.40
N ALA A 248 -45.51 -28.25 -3.70
CA ALA A 248 -44.34 -28.86 -4.34
C ALA A 248 -43.06 -28.52 -3.56
N PRO A 249 -42.11 -29.47 -3.40
CA PRO A 249 -40.92 -29.24 -2.60
C PRO A 249 -40.12 -28.05 -3.13
N TYR A 250 -39.60 -27.22 -2.22
CA TYR A 250 -38.72 -26.12 -2.59
C TYR A 250 -37.40 -26.62 -3.17
N SER A 251 -36.94 -25.94 -4.22
CA SER A 251 -35.55 -25.97 -4.64
C SER A 251 -34.62 -25.42 -3.55
N LYS A 252 -33.32 -25.69 -3.64
CA LYS A 252 -32.33 -25.18 -2.67
C LYS A 252 -32.40 -23.64 -2.51
N MET A 253 -32.65 -22.92 -3.59
CA MET A 253 -32.83 -21.46 -3.57
C MET A 253 -34.11 -21.06 -2.84
N GLU A 254 -35.26 -21.61 -3.25
CA GLU A 254 -36.55 -21.30 -2.66
C GLU A 254 -36.55 -21.60 -1.14
N ALA A 255 -35.90 -22.69 -0.73
CA ALA A 255 -35.72 -23.04 0.67
C ALA A 255 -34.86 -22.02 1.43
N ALA A 256 -33.78 -21.54 0.82
CA ALA A 256 -32.92 -20.51 1.42
C ALA A 256 -33.64 -19.17 1.55
N ILE A 257 -34.39 -18.73 0.54
CA ILE A 257 -35.23 -17.52 0.59
C ILE A 257 -36.30 -17.68 1.66
N SER A 258 -36.97 -18.83 1.73
CA SER A 258 -38.00 -19.08 2.75
C SER A 258 -37.46 -19.04 4.18
N TYR A 259 -36.19 -19.37 4.40
CA TYR A 259 -35.58 -19.45 5.73
C TYR A 259 -34.96 -18.12 6.17
N HIS A 260 -34.42 -17.35 5.23
CA HIS A 260 -33.66 -16.13 5.55
C HIS A 260 -34.41 -14.84 5.24
N CYS A 261 -35.29 -14.80 4.24
CA CYS A 261 -36.02 -13.57 3.88
C CYS A 261 -37.32 -13.47 4.68
N ASP A 262 -37.47 -12.39 5.44
CA ASP A 262 -38.74 -12.05 6.06
C ASP A 262 -39.63 -11.25 5.10
N PHE A 263 -40.81 -11.77 4.83
CA PHE A 263 -41.85 -11.09 4.03
C PHE A 263 -42.91 -10.49 4.97
N SER A 264 -42.49 -9.71 5.95
CA SER A 264 -43.39 -9.06 6.93
C SER A 264 -44.46 -8.19 6.24
N MET A 265 -44.13 -7.61 5.08
CA MET A 265 -45.03 -6.83 4.21
C MET A 265 -45.45 -7.57 2.93
N GLN A 266 -45.63 -8.90 3.01
CA GLN A 266 -45.91 -9.77 1.85
C GLN A 266 -46.91 -9.18 0.86
N ASN A 267 -48.04 -8.65 1.34
CA ASN A 267 -49.10 -8.15 0.47
C ASN A 267 -48.64 -6.97 -0.41
N GLN A 268 -47.87 -6.06 0.17
CA GLN A 268 -47.37 -4.88 -0.53
C GLN A 268 -46.24 -5.27 -1.49
N VAL A 269 -45.31 -6.12 -1.04
CA VAL A 269 -44.20 -6.62 -1.86
C VAL A 269 -44.72 -7.35 -3.09
N TYR A 270 -45.69 -8.25 -2.92
CA TYR A 270 -46.29 -8.97 -4.03
C TYR A 270 -46.95 -8.00 -5.01
N THR A 271 -47.86 -7.15 -4.52
CA THR A 271 -48.69 -6.29 -5.36
C THR A 271 -47.86 -5.30 -6.15
N LEU A 272 -46.88 -4.64 -5.51
CA LEU A 272 -46.09 -3.57 -6.12
C LEU A 272 -44.96 -4.10 -7.01
N TYR A 273 -44.27 -5.17 -6.58
CA TYR A 273 -42.98 -5.55 -7.17
C TYR A 273 -42.91 -6.95 -7.79
N LEU A 274 -43.84 -7.87 -7.50
CA LEU A 274 -43.76 -9.26 -7.99
C LEU A 274 -44.95 -9.69 -8.85
N SER A 275 -46.10 -9.03 -8.75
CA SER A 275 -47.38 -9.43 -9.36
C SER A 275 -47.36 -9.51 -10.89
N HIS A 276 -46.45 -8.81 -11.55
CA HIS A 276 -46.28 -8.83 -13.01
C HIS A 276 -45.44 -10.00 -13.52
N LEU A 277 -44.66 -10.65 -12.66
CA LEU A 277 -43.72 -11.71 -13.04
C LEU A 277 -44.40 -12.99 -13.55
N PRO A 278 -45.53 -13.49 -12.99
CA PRO A 278 -46.20 -14.69 -13.47
C PRO A 278 -46.52 -14.65 -14.98
N ASP A 279 -46.94 -13.49 -15.50
CA ASP A 279 -47.27 -13.33 -16.92
C ASP A 279 -46.03 -13.33 -17.84
N LEU A 280 -44.86 -13.05 -17.28
CA LEU A 280 -43.57 -13.08 -17.98
C LEU A 280 -42.95 -14.49 -18.00
N LEU A 281 -43.28 -15.34 -17.02
CA LEU A 281 -42.80 -16.73 -16.95
C LEU A 281 -43.29 -17.59 -18.13
N GLY A 282 -44.49 -17.31 -18.66
CA GLY A 282 -45.07 -18.06 -19.78
C GLY A 282 -44.59 -17.62 -21.18
N LYS A 283 -43.99 -16.42 -21.30
CA LYS A 283 -43.60 -15.81 -22.59
C LYS A 283 -42.12 -15.97 -22.93
N ASN A 284 -41.29 -16.43 -21.98
CA ASN A 284 -39.84 -16.40 -22.11
C ASN A 284 -39.26 -17.80 -22.45
N LYS A 285 -38.43 -17.88 -23.51
CA LYS A 285 -37.72 -19.13 -23.90
C LYS A 285 -36.51 -19.47 -23.02
N TYR A 286 -36.16 -18.61 -22.04
CA TYR A 286 -34.89 -18.65 -21.32
C TYR A 286 -34.99 -18.89 -19.80
N THR A 287 -36.11 -19.38 -19.27
CA THR A 287 -36.16 -19.84 -17.86
C THR A 287 -35.67 -21.28 -17.76
N GLU A 288 -34.68 -21.54 -16.89
CA GLU A 288 -34.13 -22.90 -16.65
C GLU A 288 -35.21 -23.89 -16.16
N LYS A 289 -36.25 -23.38 -15.49
CA LYS A 289 -37.45 -24.11 -15.08
C LYS A 289 -38.59 -23.80 -16.05
N LYS A 290 -39.19 -24.85 -16.63
CA LYS A 290 -40.47 -24.74 -17.36
C LYS A 290 -41.62 -24.78 -16.36
N TYR A 291 -42.35 -23.67 -16.24
CA TYR A 291 -43.54 -23.60 -15.38
C TYR A 291 -44.75 -24.13 -16.14
N THR A 292 -45.53 -25.00 -15.52
CA THR A 292 -46.81 -25.46 -16.06
C THR A 292 -47.87 -24.35 -15.95
N PRO A 293 -48.90 -24.32 -16.81
CA PRO A 293 -49.98 -23.33 -16.71
C PRO A 293 -50.66 -23.29 -15.33
N LYS A 294 -50.75 -24.46 -14.66
CA LYS A 294 -51.29 -24.60 -13.30
C LYS A 294 -50.39 -23.95 -12.25
N GLU A 295 -49.07 -24.09 -12.37
CA GLU A 295 -48.11 -23.43 -11.47
C GLU A 295 -48.11 -21.91 -11.68
N VAL A 296 -48.16 -21.45 -12.94
CA VAL A 296 -48.26 -20.01 -13.24
C VAL A 296 -49.55 -19.42 -12.65
N ALA A 297 -50.67 -20.12 -12.77
CA ALA A 297 -51.93 -19.70 -12.15
C ALA A 297 -51.83 -19.61 -10.61
N ALA A 298 -51.16 -20.56 -9.95
CA ALA A 298 -50.93 -20.52 -8.51
C ALA A 298 -50.01 -19.36 -8.09
N LEU A 299 -49.03 -18.98 -8.92
CA LEU A 299 -48.15 -17.84 -8.66
C LEU A 299 -48.84 -16.47 -8.81
N LYS A 300 -50.05 -16.43 -9.41
CA LYS A 300 -50.90 -15.23 -9.46
C LYS A 300 -51.64 -14.97 -8.14
N GLU A 301 -51.65 -15.95 -7.23
CA GLU A 301 -52.21 -15.77 -5.90
C GLU A 301 -51.15 -15.11 -4.99
N ASN A 302 -51.51 -13.99 -4.35
CA ASN A 302 -50.66 -13.32 -3.38
C ASN A 302 -50.51 -14.16 -2.11
N THR A 303 -49.53 -15.05 -2.13
CA THR A 303 -49.18 -15.94 -1.02
C THR A 303 -47.69 -15.82 -0.71
N LYS A 304 -47.29 -16.21 0.52
CA LYS A 304 -45.88 -16.27 0.91
C LYS A 304 -45.10 -17.21 -0.03
N ASP A 305 -45.69 -18.35 -0.39
CA ASP A 305 -45.12 -19.31 -1.35
C ASP A 305 -44.91 -18.66 -2.73
N ALA A 306 -45.89 -17.90 -3.24
CA ALA A 306 -45.73 -17.16 -4.49
C ALA A 306 -44.60 -16.12 -4.42
N CYS A 307 -44.49 -15.34 -3.34
CA CYS A 307 -43.40 -14.37 -3.18
C CYS A 307 -42.01 -15.04 -3.21
N ILE A 308 -41.86 -16.15 -2.47
CA ILE A 308 -40.61 -16.93 -2.42
C ILE A 308 -40.23 -17.44 -3.81
N ARG A 309 -41.18 -18.06 -4.52
CA ARG A 309 -40.94 -18.65 -5.85
C ARG A 309 -40.69 -17.60 -6.93
N LEU A 310 -41.43 -16.50 -6.91
CA LEU A 310 -41.26 -15.40 -7.87
C LEU A 310 -39.94 -14.68 -7.65
N LEU A 311 -39.55 -14.43 -6.40
CA LEU A 311 -38.23 -13.85 -6.11
C LEU A 311 -37.11 -14.81 -6.53
N ALA A 312 -37.23 -16.11 -6.21
CA ALA A 312 -36.27 -17.14 -6.65
C ALA A 312 -36.14 -17.19 -8.18
N ALA A 313 -37.26 -17.08 -8.90
CA ALA A 313 -37.27 -17.05 -10.36
C ALA A 313 -36.60 -15.78 -10.89
N ALA A 314 -36.89 -14.63 -10.29
CA ALA A 314 -36.34 -13.35 -10.70
C ALA A 314 -34.83 -13.28 -10.48
N VAL A 315 -34.33 -13.57 -9.27
CA VAL A 315 -32.88 -13.59 -9.01
C VAL A 315 -32.14 -14.71 -9.75
N SER A 316 -32.86 -15.60 -10.44
CA SER A 316 -32.30 -16.64 -11.31
C SER A 316 -32.28 -16.26 -12.79
N ASN A 317 -32.89 -15.15 -13.21
CA ASN A 317 -33.03 -14.77 -14.61
C ASN A 317 -32.86 -13.25 -14.81
N ASP A 318 -31.91 -12.85 -15.66
CA ASP A 318 -31.52 -11.44 -15.84
C ASP A 318 -32.69 -10.56 -16.31
N PHE A 319 -33.51 -11.08 -17.24
CA PHE A 319 -34.68 -10.35 -17.73
C PHE A 319 -35.70 -10.09 -16.62
N LEU A 320 -36.08 -11.14 -15.87
CA LEU A 320 -37.03 -11.00 -14.77
C LEU A 320 -36.50 -10.09 -13.66
N PHE A 321 -35.22 -10.22 -13.31
CA PHE A 321 -34.60 -9.36 -12.30
C PHE A 321 -34.61 -7.88 -12.71
N ASN A 322 -34.30 -7.58 -13.97
CA ASN A 322 -34.33 -6.20 -14.48
C ASN A 322 -35.73 -5.58 -14.38
N THR A 323 -36.80 -6.36 -14.63
CA THR A 323 -38.18 -5.83 -14.44
C THR A 323 -38.52 -5.49 -12.99
N ILE A 324 -37.86 -6.12 -12.01
CA ILE A 324 -37.99 -5.73 -10.61
C ILE A 324 -37.23 -4.42 -10.36
N LEU A 325 -35.98 -4.32 -10.85
CA LEU A 325 -35.17 -3.10 -10.69
C LEU A 325 -35.86 -1.86 -11.26
N GLU A 326 -36.53 -1.97 -12.42
CA GLU A 326 -37.30 -0.89 -13.05
C GLU A 326 -38.49 -0.40 -12.21
N LYS A 327 -39.02 -1.26 -11.33
CA LYS A 327 -40.15 -0.92 -10.45
C LYS A 327 -39.71 -0.42 -9.07
N LEU A 328 -38.47 -0.68 -8.66
CA LEU A 328 -37.94 -0.23 -7.38
C LEU A 328 -37.64 1.28 -7.42
N PRO A 329 -37.82 2.00 -6.29
CA PRO A 329 -37.36 3.37 -6.18
C PRO A 329 -35.85 3.49 -6.48
N GLU A 330 -35.45 4.56 -7.14
CA GLU A 330 -34.05 4.80 -7.52
C GLU A 330 -33.09 4.69 -6.32
N GLU A 331 -33.51 5.18 -5.17
CA GLU A 331 -32.71 5.15 -3.94
C GLU A 331 -32.48 3.71 -3.44
N VAL A 332 -33.46 2.81 -3.62
CA VAL A 332 -33.34 1.39 -3.27
C VAL A 332 -32.41 0.67 -4.25
N VAL A 333 -32.50 1.00 -5.54
CA VAL A 333 -31.60 0.46 -6.55
C VAL A 333 -30.16 0.90 -6.28
N LYS A 334 -29.91 2.18 -5.98
CA LYS A 334 -28.59 2.69 -5.59
C LYS A 334 -28.07 2.00 -4.33
N LEU A 335 -28.93 1.76 -3.32
CA LEU A 335 -28.56 1.00 -2.13
C LEU A 335 -28.19 -0.45 -2.46
N LEU A 336 -28.89 -1.11 -3.40
CA LEU A 336 -28.50 -2.45 -3.87
C LEU A 336 -27.08 -2.46 -4.43
N TYR A 337 -26.69 -1.45 -5.20
CA TYR A 337 -25.32 -1.37 -5.71
C TYR A 337 -24.27 -1.13 -4.61
N ILE A 338 -24.55 -0.23 -3.66
CA ILE A 338 -23.65 0.03 -2.53
C ILE A 338 -23.42 -1.27 -1.76
N ILE A 339 -24.51 -1.95 -1.36
CA ILE A 339 -24.39 -3.16 -0.53
C ILE A 339 -23.85 -4.35 -1.35
N ALA A 340 -24.26 -4.50 -2.60
CA ALA A 340 -23.81 -5.59 -3.43
C ALA A 340 -22.34 -5.46 -3.84
N TRP A 341 -21.80 -4.28 -4.06
CA TRP A 341 -20.45 -4.14 -4.63
C TRP A 341 -19.43 -3.50 -3.70
N GLU A 342 -19.84 -2.53 -2.89
CA GLU A 342 -18.93 -1.74 -2.07
C GLU A 342 -18.77 -2.29 -0.65
N CYS A 343 -19.86 -2.72 -0.03
CA CYS A 343 -19.88 -3.21 1.35
C CYS A 343 -21.06 -4.20 1.58
N GLU A 344 -20.78 -5.51 1.61
CA GLU A 344 -21.80 -6.57 1.77
C GLU A 344 -22.69 -6.39 3.02
N GLU A 345 -22.15 -5.71 4.02
CA GLU A 345 -22.85 -5.17 5.18
C GLU A 345 -22.33 -3.75 5.44
N CYS A 346 -23.22 -2.80 5.72
CA CYS A 346 -22.87 -1.39 5.93
C CYS A 346 -23.62 -0.81 7.13
N GLU A 347 -22.92 -0.04 7.97
CA GLU A 347 -23.57 0.75 9.01
C GLU A 347 -24.61 1.70 8.38
N SER A 348 -25.84 1.69 8.90
CA SER A 348 -26.98 2.38 8.27
C SER A 348 -26.72 3.87 8.04
N ARG A 349 -26.06 4.56 8.96
CA ARG A 349 -25.69 5.98 8.82
C ARG A 349 -24.67 6.21 7.71
N ILE A 350 -23.76 5.26 7.48
CA ILE A 350 -22.78 5.32 6.40
C ILE A 350 -23.49 5.10 5.06
N ALA A 351 -24.36 4.09 4.99
CA ALA A 351 -25.16 3.80 3.80
C ALA A 351 -26.05 4.99 3.41
N GLU A 352 -26.69 5.65 4.40
CA GLU A 352 -27.52 6.83 4.21
C GLU A 352 -26.73 8.02 3.64
N LYS A 353 -25.54 8.31 4.18
CA LYS A 353 -24.67 9.36 3.65
C LYS A 353 -24.22 9.09 2.21
N LYS A 354 -23.85 7.84 1.90
CA LYS A 354 -23.45 7.44 0.54
C LYS A 354 -24.61 7.55 -0.44
N LEU A 355 -25.80 7.15 -0.01
CA LEU A 355 -27.01 7.30 -0.79
C LEU A 355 -27.29 8.78 -1.08
N GLY A 356 -27.17 9.65 -0.06
CA GLY A 356 -27.23 11.11 -0.22
C GLY A 356 -26.27 11.62 -1.28
N GLN A 357 -24.98 11.23 -1.22
CA GLN A 357 -23.98 11.63 -2.22
C GLN A 357 -24.29 11.16 -3.65
N LEU A 358 -24.90 9.99 -3.82
CA LEU A 358 -25.32 9.50 -5.14
C LEU A 358 -26.61 10.18 -5.64
N MET A 359 -27.44 10.69 -4.74
CA MET A 359 -28.68 11.40 -5.07
C MET A 359 -28.47 12.90 -5.30
N GLU A 360 -27.52 13.52 -4.60
CA GLU A 360 -27.16 14.94 -4.74
C GLU A 360 -26.48 15.26 -6.08
N LYS A 361 -26.05 14.26 -6.86
CA LYS A 361 -25.52 14.45 -8.22
C LYS A 361 -26.54 15.06 -9.20
N ASP A 362 -27.82 14.93 -8.90
CA ASP A 362 -28.93 15.32 -9.77
C ASP A 362 -29.68 16.58 -9.28
N LEU A 363 -29.26 17.21 -8.18
CA LEU A 363 -29.96 18.33 -7.55
C LEU A 363 -29.01 19.51 -7.24
N PRO A 364 -29.47 20.77 -7.34
CA PRO A 364 -28.71 21.93 -6.89
C PRO A 364 -28.33 21.83 -5.39
N PRO A 365 -27.16 22.39 -4.98
CA PRO A 365 -26.65 22.33 -3.60
C PRO A 365 -27.64 22.82 -2.53
N ASP A 366 -28.60 23.66 -2.92
CA ASP A 366 -29.51 24.36 -2.00
C ASP A 366 -30.80 23.57 -1.66
N THR A 367 -30.94 22.33 -2.14
CA THR A 367 -32.23 21.59 -2.05
C THR A 367 -32.37 20.59 -0.90
N VAL A 368 -31.43 20.49 0.05
CA VAL A 368 -31.47 19.41 1.06
C VAL A 368 -31.54 19.94 2.50
N ALA A 369 -32.75 20.14 3.00
CA ALA A 369 -33.03 20.19 4.43
C ALA A 369 -34.49 19.77 4.75
N GLY A 370 -34.88 18.57 4.32
CA GLY A 370 -36.03 17.86 4.89
C GLY A 370 -35.54 16.80 5.87
N LYS A 371 -36.10 16.71 7.08
CA LYS A 371 -35.89 15.56 7.98
C LYS A 371 -36.40 14.29 7.29
N LYS A 372 -35.53 13.57 6.57
CA LYS A 372 -35.83 12.23 6.08
C LYS A 372 -35.86 11.24 7.26
N THR A 373 -36.78 10.27 7.17
CA THR A 373 -36.80 9.10 8.05
C THR A 373 -35.44 8.40 7.99
N PRO A 374 -34.82 8.05 9.13
CA PRO A 374 -33.54 7.33 9.12
C PRO A 374 -33.61 6.07 8.26
N LEU A 375 -32.58 5.82 7.45
CA LEU A 375 -32.56 4.68 6.52
C LEU A 375 -32.89 3.33 7.19
N SER A 376 -32.43 3.10 8.42
CA SER A 376 -32.77 1.88 9.16
C SER A 376 -34.28 1.70 9.40
N LYS A 377 -34.99 2.79 9.67
CA LYS A 377 -36.45 2.76 9.78
C LYS A 377 -37.13 2.59 8.43
N SER A 378 -36.58 3.16 7.36
CA SER A 378 -37.11 2.95 6.00
C SER A 378 -37.00 1.48 5.61
N VAL A 379 -35.86 0.83 5.87
CA VAL A 379 -35.68 -0.61 5.58
C VAL A 379 -36.66 -1.48 6.39
N GLU A 380 -36.97 -1.12 7.65
CA GLU A 380 -37.95 -1.84 8.47
C GLU A 380 -39.42 -1.63 8.04
N ASN A 381 -39.76 -0.48 7.45
CA ASN A 381 -41.16 -0.03 7.30
C ASN A 381 -41.63 0.19 5.85
N ASP A 382 -40.74 0.17 4.87
CA ASP A 382 -41.07 0.36 3.45
C ASP A 382 -40.92 -0.96 2.66
N PRO A 383 -41.98 -1.43 1.96
CA PRO A 383 -41.95 -2.68 1.20
C PRO A 383 -40.95 -2.68 0.05
N ALA A 384 -40.43 -1.53 -0.39
CA ALA A 384 -39.40 -1.45 -1.42
C ALA A 384 -38.07 -2.12 -0.99
N TYR A 385 -37.81 -2.18 0.32
CA TYR A 385 -36.56 -2.70 0.87
C TYR A 385 -36.59 -4.20 1.19
N PHE A 386 -37.55 -4.95 0.66
CA PHE A 386 -37.78 -6.38 0.95
C PHE A 386 -36.59 -7.33 0.66
N MET A 387 -35.55 -6.87 -0.04
CA MET A 387 -34.32 -7.64 -0.28
C MET A 387 -33.23 -7.42 0.79
N PHE A 388 -33.44 -6.49 1.72
CA PHE A 388 -32.46 -6.10 2.74
C PHE A 388 -32.82 -6.65 4.12
N ASP A 389 -31.80 -6.88 4.93
CA ASP A 389 -31.89 -7.21 6.35
C ASP A 389 -31.25 -6.11 7.19
N ILE A 390 -31.73 -5.97 8.43
CA ILE A 390 -31.11 -5.12 9.44
C ILE A 390 -30.58 -5.97 10.59
N VAL A 391 -29.30 -5.77 10.91
CA VAL A 391 -28.66 -6.35 12.08
C VAL A 391 -28.45 -5.24 13.11
N LYS A 392 -29.06 -5.38 14.29
CA LYS A 392 -28.86 -4.45 15.41
C LYS A 392 -27.61 -4.85 16.18
N ASN A 393 -26.60 -3.98 16.22
CA ASN A 393 -25.39 -4.20 17.02
C ASN A 393 -25.58 -3.62 18.42
N TYR A 394 -25.85 -4.49 19.39
CA TYR A 394 -25.92 -4.12 20.81
C TYR A 394 -24.51 -4.10 21.42
N ALA A 395 -23.70 -3.09 21.07
CA ALA A 395 -22.44 -2.84 21.75
C ALA A 395 -22.69 -1.92 22.95
N TYR A 396 -22.24 -2.34 24.15
CA TYR A 396 -22.54 -1.75 25.48
C TYR A 396 -22.24 -0.24 25.67
N TYR A 397 -21.65 0.44 24.69
CA TYR A 397 -21.23 1.86 24.77
C TYR A 397 -21.54 2.70 23.52
N LEU A 398 -22.21 2.14 22.51
CA LEU A 398 -22.57 2.85 21.28
C LEU A 398 -24.10 2.85 21.17
N ASN A 399 -24.71 4.04 21.09
CA ASN A 399 -26.11 4.18 20.71
C ASN A 399 -26.41 3.30 19.48
N ASP A 400 -27.44 2.45 19.58
CA ASP A 400 -28.03 1.59 18.53
C ASP A 400 -27.43 1.79 17.13
N SER A 401 -26.31 1.11 16.83
CA SER A 401 -25.80 1.05 15.47
C SER A 401 -26.43 -0.14 14.76
N SER A 402 -27.28 0.15 13.78
CA SER A 402 -27.87 -0.87 12.91
C SER A 402 -27.05 -0.99 11.64
N SER A 403 -26.65 -2.20 11.27
CA SER A 403 -26.11 -2.52 9.95
C SER A 403 -27.22 -2.92 8.99
N ILE A 404 -27.06 -2.59 7.71
CA ILE A 404 -27.91 -3.02 6.62
C ILE A 404 -27.11 -3.96 5.73
N SER A 405 -27.70 -5.08 5.35
CA SER A 405 -27.12 -6.03 4.39
C SER A 405 -28.18 -6.50 3.40
N ILE A 406 -27.77 -7.04 2.26
CA ILE A 406 -28.70 -7.81 1.41
C ILE A 406 -28.85 -9.18 2.04
N ASN A 407 -30.09 -9.68 2.06
CA ASN A 407 -30.41 -11.03 2.48
C ASN A 407 -29.37 -12.04 1.97
N TYR A 408 -28.68 -12.72 2.89
CA TYR A 408 -27.46 -13.49 2.58
C TYR A 408 -27.60 -14.48 1.40
N PRO A 409 -28.73 -15.22 1.25
CA PRO A 409 -28.92 -16.10 0.10
C PRO A 409 -29.06 -15.36 -1.24
N LEU A 410 -29.56 -14.14 -1.25
CA LEU A 410 -29.81 -13.36 -2.47
C LEU A 410 -28.53 -12.73 -3.01
N LEU A 411 -27.63 -12.30 -2.13
CA LEU A 411 -26.45 -11.49 -2.47
C LEU A 411 -25.60 -12.06 -3.62
N PRO A 412 -25.20 -13.35 -3.65
CA PRO A 412 -24.40 -13.90 -4.76
C PRO A 412 -25.11 -13.84 -6.11
N PHE A 413 -26.44 -14.00 -6.11
CA PHE A 413 -27.26 -14.02 -7.32
C PHE A 413 -27.56 -12.62 -7.82
N ILE A 414 -27.81 -11.68 -6.89
CA ILE A 414 -27.94 -10.26 -7.17
C ILE A 414 -26.63 -9.72 -7.76
N LYS A 415 -25.47 -9.99 -7.16
CA LYS A 415 -24.16 -9.57 -7.72
C LYS A 415 -23.94 -10.07 -9.14
N LYS A 416 -24.33 -11.32 -9.44
CA LYS A 416 -24.15 -11.89 -10.78
C LYS A 416 -25.02 -11.19 -11.84
N ARG A 417 -26.15 -10.60 -11.44
CA ARG A 417 -27.21 -10.13 -12.36
C ARG A 417 -27.44 -8.63 -12.36
N LEU A 418 -26.92 -7.91 -11.36
CA LEU A 418 -26.95 -6.46 -11.36
C LEU A 418 -26.27 -5.96 -12.65
N PRO A 419 -26.98 -5.22 -13.51
CA PRO A 419 -26.35 -4.63 -14.68
C PRO A 419 -25.29 -3.60 -14.24
N PRO A 420 -24.37 -3.18 -15.12
CA PRO A 420 -23.49 -2.07 -14.81
C PRO A 420 -24.30 -0.83 -14.38
N PRO A 421 -23.97 -0.17 -13.26
CA PRO A 421 -24.78 0.93 -12.76
C PRO A 421 -24.78 2.09 -13.75
N ALA A 422 -25.98 2.57 -14.12
CA ALA A 422 -26.12 3.70 -15.06
C ALA A 422 -25.44 4.97 -14.53
N PHE A 423 -25.43 5.16 -13.20
CA PHE A 423 -24.79 6.28 -12.51
C PHE A 423 -23.26 6.16 -12.42
N ALA A 424 -22.67 5.02 -12.82
CA ALA A 424 -21.21 4.84 -12.91
C ALA A 424 -20.66 5.13 -14.31
N ARG A 425 -21.33 6.01 -15.06
CA ARG A 425 -20.86 6.48 -16.37
C ARG A 425 -20.18 7.84 -16.21
N LEU A 426 -19.18 8.09 -17.05
CA LEU A 426 -18.54 9.40 -17.13
C LEU A 426 -19.51 10.40 -17.74
N ALA A 427 -19.92 11.40 -16.95
CA ALA A 427 -20.75 12.52 -17.39
C ALA A 427 -19.87 13.76 -17.59
N PRO A 428 -19.57 14.15 -18.84
CA PRO A 428 -18.76 15.35 -19.10
C PRO A 428 -19.51 16.63 -18.75
N LEU A 429 -18.82 17.55 -18.09
CA LEU A 429 -19.28 18.90 -17.78
C LEU A 429 -18.57 19.91 -18.68
N THR A 430 -19.33 20.91 -19.14
CA THR A 430 -18.79 22.02 -19.94
C THR A 430 -18.07 23.04 -19.08
N ASP A 431 -18.55 23.30 -17.86
CA ASP A 431 -17.95 24.23 -16.91
C ASP A 431 -18.18 23.78 -15.46
N ILE A 432 -17.27 24.19 -14.57
CA ILE A 432 -17.27 23.93 -13.13
C ILE A 432 -17.26 25.23 -12.30
N LYS A 433 -17.37 26.40 -12.94
CA LYS A 433 -17.43 27.70 -12.26
C LYS A 433 -18.52 27.73 -11.19
N GLY A 434 -18.16 28.18 -9.98
CA GLY A 434 -19.07 28.23 -8.82
C GLY A 434 -19.32 26.87 -8.15
N ARG A 435 -18.79 25.76 -8.68
CA ARG A 435 -18.88 24.42 -8.06
C ARG A 435 -17.66 24.04 -7.23
N VAL A 436 -16.59 24.82 -7.34
CA VAL A 436 -15.32 24.64 -6.64
C VAL A 436 -14.76 26.00 -6.24
N GLU A 437 -13.92 26.01 -5.20
CA GLU A 437 -13.27 27.24 -4.72
C GLU A 437 -12.11 27.64 -5.62
N GLN A 438 -11.38 26.67 -6.18
CA GLN A 438 -10.16 26.90 -6.92
C GLN A 438 -10.10 26.02 -8.18
N VAL A 439 -9.45 26.57 -9.21
CA VAL A 439 -9.14 25.86 -10.46
C VAL A 439 -7.66 26.04 -10.76
N HIS A 440 -6.93 24.93 -10.87
CA HIS A 440 -5.53 24.93 -11.26
C HIS A 440 -5.41 24.55 -12.74
N LYS A 441 -4.85 25.48 -13.53
CA LYS A 441 -4.74 25.42 -14.99
C LYS A 441 -3.28 25.38 -15.47
N ASP A 442 -2.44 24.64 -14.76
CA ASP A 442 -1.01 24.58 -15.06
C ASP A 442 -0.72 23.57 -16.20
N ALA A 443 -1.13 23.91 -17.42
CA ALA A 443 -0.75 23.11 -18.58
C ALA A 443 0.68 23.43 -19.05
N GLN A 444 1.27 24.55 -18.62
CA GLN A 444 2.48 25.11 -19.22
C GLN A 444 3.52 25.60 -18.19
N ASP A 445 3.12 25.98 -16.98
CA ASP A 445 4.06 26.53 -15.98
C ASP A 445 5.01 25.46 -15.47
N ILE A 446 4.61 24.18 -15.47
CA ILE A 446 5.51 23.05 -15.19
C ILE A 446 6.76 23.09 -16.07
N PHE A 447 6.67 23.51 -17.34
CA PHE A 447 7.85 23.57 -18.21
C PHE A 447 8.80 24.72 -17.83
N ARG A 448 8.28 25.82 -17.26
CA ARG A 448 9.10 26.90 -16.69
C ARG A 448 9.72 26.49 -15.36
N GLN A 449 8.98 25.73 -14.55
CA GLN A 449 9.38 25.28 -13.21
C GLN A 449 10.30 24.06 -13.23
N LEU A 450 10.28 23.25 -14.29
CA LEU A 450 11.01 21.98 -14.33
C LEU A 450 12.54 22.14 -14.25
N PRO A 451 13.20 23.00 -15.06
CA PRO A 451 14.65 23.20 -14.93
C PRO A 451 15.10 23.65 -13.52
N PRO A 452 14.49 24.66 -12.86
CA PRO A 452 14.91 25.04 -11.51
C PRO A 452 14.59 23.96 -10.46
N ILE A 453 13.49 23.21 -10.59
CA ILE A 453 13.19 22.06 -9.72
C ILE A 453 14.31 21.01 -9.80
N LEU A 454 14.69 20.62 -11.01
CA LEU A 454 15.71 19.61 -11.24
C LEU A 454 17.08 20.08 -10.72
N SER A 455 17.42 21.35 -10.94
CA SER A 455 18.64 21.97 -10.39
C SER A 455 18.62 22.02 -8.86
N PHE A 456 17.49 22.35 -8.24
CA PHE A 456 17.35 22.39 -6.78
C PHE A 456 17.67 21.02 -6.16
N ILE A 457 17.13 19.96 -6.74
CA ILE A 457 17.33 18.58 -6.27
C ILE A 457 18.77 18.13 -6.53
N ALA A 458 19.33 18.41 -7.71
CA ALA A 458 20.70 18.03 -8.07
C ALA A 458 21.76 18.66 -7.15
N GLN A 459 21.48 19.84 -6.60
CA GLN A 459 22.34 20.54 -5.63
C GLN A 459 22.19 20.03 -4.19
N ASP A 460 21.47 18.93 -3.94
CA ASP A 460 21.19 18.38 -2.60
C ASP A 460 20.54 19.41 -1.64
N ASN A 461 19.82 20.40 -2.18
CA ASN A 461 19.08 21.39 -1.38
C ASN A 461 17.80 20.80 -0.75
N LEU A 462 17.35 19.64 -1.26
CA LEU A 462 16.21 18.90 -0.74
C LEU A 462 16.64 18.01 0.44
N LYS A 463 16.23 18.39 1.66
CA LYS A 463 16.60 17.69 2.90
C LYS A 463 15.46 16.80 3.39
N PHE A 464 15.80 15.58 3.83
CA PHE A 464 14.85 14.58 4.30
C PHE A 464 14.90 14.39 5.82
N SER A 465 13.84 13.83 6.38
CA SER A 465 13.77 13.40 7.79
C SER A 465 14.81 12.34 8.13
N LYS A 466 15.06 12.07 9.42
CA LYS A 466 16.07 11.09 9.89
C LYS A 466 15.90 9.68 9.31
N ASN A 467 14.68 9.30 8.94
CA ASN A 467 14.37 8.03 8.29
C ASN A 467 14.47 8.09 6.75
N GLY A 468 14.86 9.21 6.17
CA GLY A 468 15.07 9.42 4.74
C GLY A 468 13.81 9.51 3.88
N LYS A 469 12.61 9.35 4.48
CA LYS A 469 11.37 9.11 3.71
C LYS A 469 10.60 10.37 3.33
N ASN A 470 10.63 11.41 4.16
CA ASN A 470 9.82 12.61 3.95
C ASN A 470 10.71 13.83 3.82
N ALA A 471 10.51 14.62 2.77
CA ALA A 471 11.12 15.93 2.65
C ALA A 471 10.72 16.82 3.84
N LEU A 472 11.68 17.51 4.43
CA LEU A 472 11.47 18.41 5.56
C LEU A 472 10.68 19.64 5.09
N LYS A 473 9.72 20.08 5.90
CA LYS A 473 8.89 21.27 5.62
C LYS A 473 9.73 22.51 5.25
N GLY A 474 10.80 22.76 6.00
CA GLY A 474 11.69 23.90 5.75
C GLY A 474 12.41 23.80 4.39
N SER A 475 12.64 22.59 3.90
CA SER A 475 13.24 22.34 2.59
C SER A 475 12.20 22.48 1.47
N LEU A 476 10.98 21.95 1.65
CA LEU A 476 9.86 22.16 0.72
C LEU A 476 9.53 23.64 0.54
N LYS A 477 9.51 24.44 1.62
CA LYS A 477 9.33 25.89 1.55
C LYS A 477 10.41 26.57 0.71
N LYS A 478 11.68 26.17 0.88
CA LYS A 478 12.79 26.72 0.09
C LYS A 478 12.65 26.36 -1.38
N MET A 479 12.28 25.11 -1.67
CA MET A 479 12.05 24.64 -3.04
C MET A 479 10.91 25.40 -3.71
N ALA A 480 9.76 25.55 -3.03
CA ALA A 480 8.61 26.27 -3.55
C ALA A 480 8.98 27.72 -3.94
N ASN A 481 9.69 28.42 -3.05
CA ASN A 481 10.11 29.80 -3.29
C ASN A 481 11.19 29.91 -4.38
N ALA A 482 12.21 29.05 -4.36
CA ALA A 482 13.33 29.12 -5.29
C ALA A 482 12.93 28.73 -6.72
N CYS A 483 11.99 27.80 -6.86
CA CYS A 483 11.55 27.28 -8.15
C CYS A 483 10.28 27.96 -8.68
N GLY A 484 9.74 28.95 -7.94
CA GLY A 484 8.51 29.65 -8.33
C GLY A 484 7.29 28.74 -8.45
N ILE A 485 7.11 27.81 -7.50
CA ILE A 485 6.01 26.84 -7.53
C ILE A 485 4.77 27.46 -6.90
N ASP A 486 3.74 27.65 -7.71
CA ASP A 486 2.41 28.03 -7.24
C ASP A 486 1.70 26.82 -6.60
N GLU A 487 1.47 26.90 -5.30
CA GLU A 487 0.88 25.82 -4.50
C GLU A 487 -0.62 25.65 -4.71
N PHE A 488 -1.11 24.42 -4.54
CA PHE A 488 -2.55 24.14 -4.63
C PHE A 488 -3.34 24.83 -3.52
N TYR A 489 -2.80 24.88 -2.31
CA TYR A 489 -3.48 25.50 -1.16
C TYR A 489 -2.57 26.56 -0.54
N ILE A 490 -3.03 27.81 -0.53
CA ILE A 490 -2.30 28.95 0.06
C ILE A 490 -2.42 28.94 1.58
N ASP A 491 -3.62 28.62 2.08
CA ASP A 491 -3.98 28.59 3.49
C ASP A 491 -4.40 27.19 3.95
N GLY A 492 -4.38 26.96 5.27
CA GLY A 492 -4.82 25.71 5.89
C GLY A 492 -3.73 24.98 6.68
N ASP A 493 -3.95 23.69 6.87
CA ASP A 493 -3.06 22.81 7.65
C ASP A 493 -1.66 22.74 7.02
N ASN A 494 -0.66 22.46 7.86
CA ASN A 494 0.74 22.34 7.43
C ASN A 494 0.95 21.27 6.36
N GLU A 495 0.08 20.26 6.29
CA GLU A 495 0.11 19.19 5.29
C GLU A 495 -0.37 19.65 3.91
N LEU A 496 -1.12 20.75 3.82
CA LEU A 496 -1.70 21.27 2.56
C LEU A 496 -0.82 22.33 1.89
N LYS A 497 -0.14 23.16 2.69
CA LYS A 497 0.60 24.35 2.23
C LYS A 497 1.70 24.08 1.18
N TYR A 498 2.25 22.87 1.15
CA TYR A 498 3.32 22.50 0.22
C TYR A 498 2.99 21.22 -0.55
N LEU A 499 1.71 20.99 -0.82
CA LEU A 499 1.25 19.74 -1.42
C LEU A 499 1.79 19.57 -2.85
N LYS A 500 1.75 20.60 -3.69
CA LYS A 500 2.26 20.52 -5.07
C LYS A 500 3.76 20.33 -5.05
N THR A 501 4.49 21.13 -4.27
CA THR A 501 5.95 21.01 -4.14
C THR A 501 6.35 19.64 -3.62
N LYS A 502 5.63 19.10 -2.63
CA LYS A 502 5.90 17.74 -2.11
C LYS A 502 5.73 16.68 -3.20
N LEU A 503 4.64 16.71 -3.96
CA LEU A 503 4.40 15.74 -5.04
C LEU A 503 5.49 15.79 -6.12
N LEU A 504 5.92 17.01 -6.50
CA LEU A 504 7.02 17.20 -7.45
C LEU A 504 8.36 16.72 -6.89
N ALA A 505 8.66 17.06 -5.64
CA ALA A 505 9.86 16.61 -4.94
C ALA A 505 9.92 15.08 -4.87
N ASP A 506 8.85 14.42 -4.42
CA ASP A 506 8.77 12.96 -4.30
C ASP A 506 8.93 12.28 -5.68
N PHE A 507 8.34 12.86 -6.73
CA PHE A 507 8.45 12.34 -8.10
C PHE A 507 9.87 12.46 -8.65
N PHE A 508 10.46 13.67 -8.62
CA PHE A 508 11.76 13.94 -9.24
C PHE A 508 12.95 13.49 -8.39
N SER A 509 12.79 13.27 -7.08
CA SER A 509 13.89 12.72 -6.25
C SER A 509 14.17 11.25 -6.55
N CYS A 510 13.25 10.54 -7.20
CA CYS A 510 13.38 9.13 -7.51
C CYS A 510 13.98 8.85 -8.90
N ILE A 511 14.29 9.89 -9.69
CA ILE A 511 14.79 9.73 -11.06
C ILE A 511 16.31 9.60 -11.09
N SER A 512 16.82 8.91 -12.12
CA SER A 512 18.26 8.89 -12.40
C SER A 512 18.75 10.28 -12.82
N PRO A 513 20.05 10.61 -12.61
CA PRO A 513 20.60 11.90 -13.02
C PRO A 513 20.28 12.24 -14.48
N TRP A 514 19.94 13.51 -14.72
CA TRP A 514 19.62 14.05 -16.04
C TRP A 514 20.83 14.80 -16.60
N LYS A 515 20.90 14.93 -17.93
CA LYS A 515 21.90 15.74 -18.62
C LYS A 515 21.30 17.05 -19.10
N ALA A 516 22.10 18.10 -19.23
CA ALA A 516 21.64 19.39 -19.76
C ALA A 516 20.99 19.26 -21.14
N THR A 517 21.53 18.38 -22.00
CA THR A 517 20.96 18.06 -23.33
C THR A 517 19.56 17.45 -23.26
N ASP A 518 19.22 16.76 -22.17
CA ASP A 518 17.88 16.17 -21.99
C ASP A 518 16.82 17.26 -21.78
N LEU A 519 17.22 18.47 -21.37
CA LEU A 519 16.32 19.61 -21.14
C LEU A 519 16.10 20.47 -22.38
N GLU A 520 16.74 20.16 -23.51
CA GLU A 520 16.47 20.83 -24.80
C GLU A 520 15.05 20.53 -25.32
N ASP A 521 14.54 19.33 -25.05
CA ASP A 521 13.14 18.92 -25.31
C ASP A 521 12.42 18.62 -23.98
N LEU A 522 11.98 19.69 -23.29
CA LEU A 522 11.27 19.57 -22.02
C LEU A 522 10.00 18.70 -22.10
N PRO A 523 9.12 18.84 -23.12
CA PRO A 523 7.96 17.96 -23.27
C PRO A 523 8.34 16.48 -23.46
N GLY A 524 9.33 16.18 -24.30
CA GLY A 524 9.81 14.82 -24.53
C GLY A 524 10.45 14.20 -23.30
N PHE A 525 11.25 14.97 -22.57
CA PHE A 525 11.82 14.56 -21.28
C PHE A 525 10.72 14.18 -20.29
N LEU A 526 9.76 15.07 -20.05
CA LEU A 526 8.71 14.86 -19.06
C LEU A 526 7.81 13.68 -19.46
N LYS A 527 7.42 13.57 -20.75
CA LYS A 527 6.69 12.41 -21.28
C LYS A 527 7.44 11.10 -21.07
N THR A 528 8.76 11.10 -21.25
CA THR A 528 9.59 9.92 -21.02
C THR A 528 9.56 9.52 -19.54
N ARG A 529 9.75 10.48 -18.62
CA ARG A 529 9.70 10.23 -17.17
C ARG A 529 8.33 9.73 -16.70
N ILE A 530 7.24 10.31 -17.19
CA ILE A 530 5.88 9.85 -16.86
C ILE A 530 5.64 8.43 -17.37
N ASN A 531 6.10 8.09 -18.58
CA ASN A 531 5.95 6.73 -19.11
C ASN A 531 6.80 5.71 -18.35
N GLN A 532 8.02 6.08 -17.94
CA GLN A 532 8.85 5.28 -17.04
C GLN A 532 8.13 5.05 -15.70
N TYR A 533 7.53 6.09 -15.12
CA TYR A 533 6.72 5.98 -13.91
C TYR A 533 5.60 4.95 -14.06
N PHE A 534 4.78 5.03 -15.12
CA PHE A 534 3.70 4.07 -15.34
C PHE A 534 4.17 2.65 -15.61
N SER A 535 5.30 2.50 -16.31
CA SER A 535 5.90 1.19 -16.58
C SER A 535 6.65 0.58 -15.39
N PHE A 536 6.75 1.31 -14.27
CA PHE A 536 7.52 0.95 -13.08
C PHE A 536 9.00 0.66 -13.40
N LYS A 537 9.57 1.42 -14.35
CA LYS A 537 11.00 1.43 -14.68
C LYS A 537 11.63 2.67 -14.04
N GLU A 538 12.78 2.53 -13.37
CA GLU A 538 13.50 3.61 -12.67
C GLU A 538 12.82 4.19 -11.41
N PHE A 539 11.49 4.14 -11.28
CA PHE A 539 10.74 4.71 -10.14
C PHE A 539 10.53 3.75 -8.95
N LYS A 540 11.53 2.91 -8.62
CA LYS A 540 11.44 1.96 -7.50
C LYS A 540 11.37 2.65 -6.13
N GLY A 541 11.93 3.85 -6.00
CA GLY A 541 11.86 4.64 -4.77
C GLY A 541 10.53 5.32 -4.50
N HIS A 542 9.65 5.42 -5.50
CA HIS A 542 8.37 6.13 -5.39
C HIS A 542 7.21 5.14 -5.10
N SER A 543 6.99 4.74 -3.85
CA SER A 543 5.90 3.80 -3.52
C SER A 543 4.51 4.46 -3.62
N SER A 544 3.51 3.76 -4.19
CA SER A 544 2.11 4.19 -4.19
C SER A 544 1.48 4.11 -2.80
N ARG A 545 2.07 3.35 -1.87
CA ARG A 545 1.63 3.27 -0.46
C ARG A 545 1.62 4.63 0.23
N SER A 546 2.55 5.52 -0.11
CA SER A 546 2.61 6.88 0.44
C SER A 546 1.34 7.70 0.17
N MET A 547 0.62 7.39 -0.93
CA MET A 547 -0.65 8.03 -1.29
C MET A 547 -1.81 7.61 -0.38
N PHE A 548 -1.63 6.57 0.43
CA PHE A 548 -2.60 6.05 1.39
C PHE A 548 -2.29 6.46 2.84
N ALA A 549 -1.68 7.62 3.06
CA ALA A 549 -1.25 8.06 4.40
C ALA A 549 -2.36 8.08 5.49
N HIS A 550 -3.64 8.07 5.09
CA HIS A 550 -4.79 7.91 5.98
C HIS A 550 -4.96 6.51 6.57
N ILE A 551 -4.43 5.49 5.90
CA ILE A 551 -4.38 4.10 6.35
C ILE A 551 -3.14 3.92 7.24
N LYS A 552 -3.32 3.45 8.46
CA LYS A 552 -2.25 3.27 9.46
C LYS A 552 -1.80 1.81 9.54
N ARG A 553 -0.62 1.61 10.13
CA ARG A 553 0.07 0.31 10.29
C ARG A 553 0.48 -0.35 8.96
N GLN A 554 0.74 0.46 7.93
CA GLN A 554 1.31 -0.03 6.68
C GLN A 554 2.72 -0.60 6.93
N MET A 555 3.00 -1.76 6.35
CA MET A 555 4.32 -2.39 6.36
C MET A 555 5.28 -1.62 5.46
N GLU A 556 6.50 -1.41 5.93
CA GLU A 556 7.48 -0.54 5.25
C GLU A 556 8.18 -1.18 4.04
N GLU A 557 8.22 -2.52 3.97
CA GLU A 557 9.02 -3.26 2.97
C GLU A 557 8.19 -4.27 2.16
N CYS A 558 6.85 -4.22 2.27
CA CYS A 558 5.96 -5.11 1.54
C CYS A 558 5.58 -4.51 0.17
N ASP A 559 6.57 -4.17 -0.65
CA ASP A 559 6.33 -3.82 -2.04
C ASP A 559 6.57 -5.07 -2.88
N SER A 560 5.49 -5.77 -3.22
CA SER A 560 5.58 -6.64 -4.39
C SER A 560 5.64 -5.71 -5.60
N ASP A 561 6.77 -5.68 -6.31
CA ASP A 561 6.96 -4.90 -7.55
C ASP A 561 5.76 -5.07 -8.52
N ASN A 562 5.12 -6.24 -8.48
CA ASN A 562 3.91 -6.56 -9.24
C ASN A 562 2.66 -5.77 -8.81
N ALA A 563 2.41 -5.56 -7.52
CA ALA A 563 1.27 -4.76 -7.04
C ALA A 563 1.37 -3.31 -7.52
N GLU A 564 2.55 -2.70 -7.33
CA GLU A 564 2.85 -1.35 -7.80
C GLU A 564 2.66 -1.22 -9.31
N LYS A 565 3.26 -2.14 -10.07
CA LYS A 565 3.13 -2.18 -11.53
C LYS A 565 1.66 -2.31 -11.97
N ASN A 566 0.88 -3.17 -11.30
CA ASN A 566 -0.54 -3.35 -11.61
C ASN A 566 -1.35 -2.09 -11.31
N MET A 567 -1.12 -1.45 -10.16
CA MET A 567 -1.81 -0.21 -9.77
C MET A 567 -1.53 0.92 -10.74
N ARG A 568 -0.27 1.14 -11.11
CA ARG A 568 0.11 2.20 -12.06
C ARG A 568 -0.43 1.96 -13.46
N ASN A 569 -0.40 0.71 -13.94
CA ASN A 569 -1.04 0.34 -15.20
C ASN A 569 -2.56 0.54 -15.15
N ASN A 570 -3.20 0.18 -14.04
CA ASN A 570 -4.62 0.40 -13.82
C ASN A 570 -4.96 1.90 -13.81
N PHE A 571 -4.13 2.73 -13.18
CA PHE A 571 -4.33 4.18 -13.19
C PHE A 571 -4.13 4.76 -14.60
N LYS A 572 -3.14 4.27 -15.37
CA LYS A 572 -2.98 4.65 -16.78
C LYS A 572 -4.23 4.34 -17.61
N LYS A 573 -4.91 3.21 -17.37
CA LYS A 573 -6.21 2.91 -18.01
C LYS A 573 -7.28 3.92 -17.63
N VAL A 574 -7.32 4.33 -16.37
CA VAL A 574 -8.27 5.35 -15.88
C VAL A 574 -7.98 6.71 -16.53
N LEU A 575 -6.73 7.14 -16.57
CA LEU A 575 -6.30 8.37 -17.24
C LEU A 575 -6.70 8.38 -18.72
N ASN A 576 -6.50 7.25 -19.41
CA ASN A 576 -6.86 7.08 -20.82
C ASN A 576 -8.37 7.08 -21.09
N ARG A 577 -9.24 7.16 -20.07
CA ARG A 577 -10.70 7.29 -20.23
C ARG A 577 -11.18 8.74 -20.17
N LEU A 578 -10.35 9.68 -19.74
CA LEU A 578 -10.75 11.08 -19.70
C LEU A 578 -11.04 11.58 -21.13
N PRO A 579 -12.21 12.19 -21.37
CA PRO A 579 -12.47 12.88 -22.63
C PRO A 579 -11.58 14.12 -22.74
N GLU A 580 -11.23 14.48 -23.96
CA GLU A 580 -10.43 15.67 -24.25
C GLU A 580 -11.23 16.93 -23.95
N GLU A 581 -10.58 17.91 -23.31
CA GLU A 581 -11.09 19.25 -23.04
C GLU A 581 -12.47 19.31 -22.34
N LYS A 582 -12.86 18.25 -21.60
CA LYS A 582 -14.09 18.23 -20.81
C LYS A 582 -13.83 17.89 -19.35
N TRP A 583 -14.53 18.59 -18.46
CA TRP A 583 -14.44 18.34 -17.02
C TRP A 583 -15.17 17.05 -16.65
N ILE A 584 -14.55 16.24 -15.79
CA ILE A 584 -15.11 15.00 -15.28
C ILE A 584 -15.04 15.01 -13.76
N ALA A 585 -16.14 14.64 -13.11
CA ALA A 585 -16.14 14.46 -11.67
C ALA A 585 -15.24 13.28 -11.28
N THR A 586 -14.35 13.48 -10.32
CA THR A 586 -13.43 12.43 -9.88
C THR A 586 -14.15 11.26 -9.21
N CYS A 587 -15.32 11.50 -8.62
CA CYS A 587 -16.20 10.46 -8.10
C CYS A 587 -16.70 9.55 -9.22
N ASP A 588 -17.12 10.10 -10.36
CA ASP A 588 -17.58 9.31 -11.52
C ASP A 588 -16.45 8.47 -12.09
N LEU A 589 -15.25 9.05 -12.17
CA LEU A 589 -14.06 8.34 -12.60
C LEU A 589 -13.74 7.15 -11.69
N ALA A 590 -13.83 7.36 -10.37
CA ALA A 590 -13.59 6.31 -9.37
C ALA A 590 -14.66 5.21 -9.40
N MET A 591 -15.94 5.56 -9.50
CA MET A 591 -17.02 4.59 -9.64
C MET A 591 -16.86 3.78 -10.92
N THR A 592 -16.64 4.45 -12.06
CA THR A 592 -16.45 3.76 -13.36
C THR A 592 -15.29 2.77 -13.27
N ALA A 593 -14.16 3.17 -12.68
CA ALA A 593 -13.01 2.29 -12.48
C ALA A 593 -13.36 1.10 -11.58
N PHE A 594 -14.00 1.36 -10.43
CA PHE A 594 -14.36 0.33 -9.45
C PHE A 594 -15.30 -0.73 -10.04
N TYR A 595 -16.38 -0.30 -10.70
CA TYR A 595 -17.37 -1.21 -11.29
C TYR A 595 -16.85 -1.97 -12.51
N ASP A 596 -15.82 -1.46 -13.18
CA ASP A 596 -15.11 -2.18 -14.24
C ASP A 596 -14.06 -3.18 -13.72
N GLY A 597 -13.97 -3.36 -12.40
CA GLY A 597 -13.01 -4.28 -11.78
C GLY A 597 -11.57 -3.76 -11.80
N ILE A 598 -11.38 -2.44 -11.90
CA ILE A 598 -10.07 -1.81 -11.75
C ILE A 598 -9.81 -1.59 -10.26
N HIS A 599 -8.81 -2.28 -9.74
CA HIS A 599 -8.47 -2.26 -8.31
C HIS A 599 -7.17 -1.52 -8.03
N PHE A 600 -7.16 -0.80 -6.91
CA PHE A 600 -6.03 -0.03 -6.40
C PHE A 600 -5.74 -0.45 -4.96
N ASN A 601 -5.10 -1.62 -4.80
CA ASN A 601 -4.74 -2.14 -3.48
C ASN A 601 -3.24 -2.48 -3.43
N PRO A 602 -2.42 -1.68 -2.72
CA PRO A 602 -1.01 -2.00 -2.54
C PRO A 602 -0.78 -3.04 -1.41
N PHE A 603 -1.82 -3.37 -0.63
CA PHE A 603 -1.76 -4.22 0.55
C PHE A 603 -2.17 -5.68 0.21
N LEU A 604 -1.39 -6.35 -0.66
CA LEU A 604 -1.72 -7.70 -1.13
C LEU A 604 -1.45 -8.82 -0.12
N ASP A 605 -0.71 -8.53 0.97
CA ASP A 605 -0.50 -9.51 2.03
C ASP A 605 -1.73 -9.58 2.95
N GLY A 606 -2.39 -10.75 2.95
CA GLY A 606 -3.54 -11.01 3.80
C GLY A 606 -3.23 -10.88 5.31
N TYR A 607 -1.96 -11.01 5.71
CA TYR A 607 -1.54 -10.75 7.08
C TYR A 607 -1.59 -9.25 7.41
N GLU A 608 -1.04 -8.39 6.53
CA GLU A 608 -1.04 -6.94 6.70
C GLU A 608 -2.46 -6.40 6.78
N PHE A 609 -3.33 -6.84 5.86
CA PHE A 609 -4.65 -6.25 5.66
C PHE A 609 -5.53 -6.31 6.92
N ASN A 610 -5.43 -7.38 7.71
CA ASN A 610 -6.18 -7.54 8.97
C ASN A 610 -5.75 -6.54 10.05
N SER A 611 -4.56 -5.97 9.92
CA SER A 611 -3.97 -5.04 10.88
C SER A 611 -4.12 -3.57 10.47
N LEU A 612 -4.46 -3.31 9.20
CA LEU A 612 -4.64 -1.96 8.67
C LEU A 612 -5.94 -1.34 9.20
N TYR A 613 -5.85 -0.09 9.63
CA TYR A 613 -7.00 0.66 10.12
C TYR A 613 -6.92 2.14 9.71
N ILE A 614 -8.08 2.81 9.73
CA ILE A 614 -8.17 4.27 9.73
C ILE A 614 -8.50 4.75 11.15
N THR A 615 -8.08 5.97 11.46
CA THR A 615 -8.38 6.61 12.75
C THR A 615 -9.51 7.59 12.57
N ARG A 616 -10.57 7.51 13.38
CA ARG A 616 -11.68 8.47 13.36
C ARG A 616 -12.01 8.97 14.77
N ASN A 617 -12.86 9.98 14.85
CA ASN A 617 -13.49 10.34 16.12
C ASN A 617 -14.49 9.24 16.52
N LEU A 618 -14.45 8.81 17.77
CA LEU A 618 -15.39 7.84 18.31
C LEU A 618 -16.82 8.41 18.19
N PRO A 619 -17.79 7.64 17.67
CA PRO A 619 -19.17 8.12 17.56
C PRO A 619 -19.70 8.63 18.92
N GLY A 620 -20.20 9.85 18.95
CA GLY A 620 -20.69 10.51 20.18
C GLY A 620 -19.62 11.18 21.04
N PHE A 621 -18.33 11.02 20.74
CA PHE A 621 -17.22 11.61 21.49
C PHE A 621 -16.17 12.23 20.56
N SER A 622 -16.23 13.54 20.33
CA SER A 622 -15.33 14.25 19.42
C SER A 622 -13.86 14.24 19.85
N SER A 623 -13.58 14.03 21.14
CA SER A 623 -12.21 14.01 21.70
C SER A 623 -11.60 12.62 21.86
N ARG A 624 -12.34 11.55 21.52
CA ARG A 624 -11.84 10.17 21.66
C ARG A 624 -11.55 9.58 20.28
N ARG A 625 -10.43 8.86 20.20
CA ARG A 625 -9.98 8.20 18.98
C ARG A 625 -10.54 6.78 18.90
N ASP A 626 -11.04 6.43 17.72
CA ASP A 626 -11.49 5.09 17.36
C ASP A 626 -10.63 4.59 16.18
N ASN A 627 -10.28 3.30 16.21
CA ASN A 627 -9.52 2.64 15.15
C ASN A 627 -10.47 1.67 14.45
N VAL A 628 -10.77 1.95 13.18
CA VAL A 628 -11.66 1.10 12.38
C VAL A 628 -10.83 0.36 11.33
N TYR A 629 -10.84 -0.96 11.42
CA TYR A 629 -10.08 -1.83 10.53
C TYR A 629 -10.66 -1.83 9.12
N LEU A 630 -9.78 -1.87 8.11
CA LEU A 630 -10.16 -1.78 6.69
C LEU A 630 -11.15 -2.85 6.25
N GLN A 631 -11.08 -4.05 6.86
CA GLN A 631 -11.98 -5.17 6.55
C GLN A 631 -13.47 -4.88 6.79
N GLN A 632 -13.80 -3.84 7.57
CA GLN A 632 -15.17 -3.44 7.89
C GLN A 632 -15.65 -2.24 7.05
N LEU A 633 -14.81 -1.74 6.13
CA LEU A 633 -15.04 -0.48 5.44
C LEU A 633 -15.19 -0.66 3.93
N PRO A 634 -15.99 0.18 3.26
CA PRO A 634 -16.13 0.12 1.81
C PRO A 634 -14.83 0.49 1.11
N ILE A 635 -14.31 -0.43 0.28
CA ILE A 635 -13.03 -0.28 -0.42
C ILE A 635 -13.04 0.92 -1.38
N MET A 636 -14.20 1.25 -1.96
CA MET A 636 -14.34 2.38 -2.87
C MET A 636 -13.94 3.70 -2.17
N ASP A 637 -14.46 3.97 -0.97
CA ASP A 637 -14.22 5.23 -0.25
C ASP A 637 -12.86 5.28 0.44
N ILE A 638 -12.34 4.14 0.91
CA ILE A 638 -11.10 4.11 1.69
C ILE A 638 -9.87 3.93 0.80
N GLN A 639 -10.00 3.28 -0.36
CA GLN A 639 -8.86 2.99 -1.23
C GLN A 639 -8.99 3.64 -2.61
N THR A 640 -10.05 3.30 -3.35
CA THR A 640 -10.14 3.63 -4.79
C THR A 640 -10.24 5.13 -5.04
N LEU A 641 -11.20 5.80 -4.39
CA LEU A 641 -11.43 7.22 -4.56
C LEU A 641 -10.25 8.07 -4.03
N PRO A 642 -9.73 7.86 -2.80
CA PRO A 642 -8.55 8.59 -2.32
C PRO A 642 -7.33 8.42 -3.22
N TYR A 643 -7.07 7.20 -3.73
CA TYR A 643 -5.94 6.95 -4.63
C TYR A 643 -6.09 7.67 -5.96
N ILE A 644 -7.27 7.63 -6.58
CA ILE A 644 -7.52 8.36 -7.82
C ILE A 644 -7.34 9.86 -7.61
N LYS A 645 -7.85 10.43 -6.50
CA LYS A 645 -7.66 11.85 -6.20
C LYS A 645 -6.19 12.20 -5.98
N ALA A 646 -5.46 11.40 -5.22
CA ALA A 646 -4.02 11.57 -4.97
C ALA A 646 -3.22 11.58 -6.28
N MET A 647 -3.47 10.58 -7.12
CA MET A 647 -2.81 10.45 -8.41
C MET A 647 -3.19 11.59 -9.35
N MET A 648 -4.45 12.06 -9.35
CA MET A 648 -4.84 13.20 -10.16
C MET A 648 -4.18 14.51 -9.69
N PHE A 649 -3.98 14.71 -8.40
CA PHE A 649 -3.15 15.84 -7.92
C PHE A 649 -1.72 15.75 -8.43
N LEU A 650 -1.10 14.55 -8.42
CA LEU A 650 0.22 14.35 -9.02
C LEU A 650 0.21 14.62 -10.53
N MET A 651 -0.79 14.11 -11.27
CA MET A 651 -0.93 14.37 -12.70
C MET A 651 -1.14 15.86 -12.99
N GLY A 652 -1.85 16.58 -12.12
CA GLY A 652 -2.05 18.02 -12.24
C GLY A 652 -0.77 18.80 -11.95
N ALA A 653 0.02 18.39 -10.95
CA ALA A 653 1.33 18.98 -10.69
C ALA A 653 2.29 18.81 -11.88
N LEU A 654 2.15 17.71 -12.64
CA LEU A 654 2.93 17.43 -13.84
C LEU A 654 2.31 18.01 -15.14
N GLY A 655 1.22 18.77 -15.04
CA GLY A 655 0.55 19.44 -16.16
C GLY A 655 -0.28 18.54 -17.10
N ILE A 656 -0.52 17.28 -16.73
CA ILE A 656 -1.28 16.31 -17.53
C ILE A 656 -2.79 16.58 -17.46
N VAL A 657 -3.26 17.11 -16.33
CA VAL A 657 -4.67 17.43 -16.10
C VAL A 657 -4.82 18.79 -15.41
N GLU A 658 -5.89 19.52 -15.71
CA GLU A 658 -6.35 20.64 -14.89
C GLU A 658 -7.18 20.10 -13.72
N LEU A 659 -7.16 20.81 -12.59
CA LEU A 659 -7.83 20.40 -11.35
C LEU A 659 -8.89 21.43 -10.94
N GLY A 660 -10.09 20.95 -10.61
CA GLY A 660 -11.12 21.71 -9.90
C GLY A 660 -11.29 21.18 -8.48
N TYR A 661 -10.98 22.00 -7.47
CA TYR A 661 -10.91 21.56 -6.08
C TYR A 661 -11.34 22.65 -5.08
N SER A 662 -11.67 22.21 -3.88
CA SER A 662 -11.98 23.04 -2.71
C SER A 662 -11.14 22.58 -1.51
N ALA A 663 -11.26 23.26 -0.38
CA ALA A 663 -10.74 22.75 0.88
C ALA A 663 -11.12 21.27 1.10
N PRO A 664 -10.19 20.41 1.57
CA PRO A 664 -10.47 18.99 1.70
C PRO A 664 -11.53 18.74 2.76
N GLU A 665 -12.62 18.09 2.35
CA GLU A 665 -13.70 17.69 3.25
C GLU A 665 -14.28 16.34 2.83
N ASN A 666 -14.65 15.54 3.82
CA ASN A 666 -15.27 14.24 3.60
C ASN A 666 -16.42 14.02 4.58
N THR A 667 -17.61 13.77 4.06
CA THR A 667 -18.83 13.61 4.87
C THR A 667 -19.04 12.18 5.36
N VAL A 668 -18.40 11.20 4.73
CA VAL A 668 -18.56 9.76 5.04
C VAL A 668 -17.53 9.33 6.07
N PHE A 669 -16.25 9.50 5.75
CA PHE A 669 -15.11 9.10 6.60
C PHE A 669 -14.23 10.30 6.88
N ARG A 670 -13.82 10.47 8.14
CA ARG A 670 -12.93 11.55 8.56
C ARG A 670 -11.80 10.99 9.40
N GLN A 671 -10.61 11.53 9.22
CA GLN A 671 -9.53 11.28 10.15
C GLN A 671 -9.83 11.90 11.51
N TYR A 672 -9.23 11.34 12.56
CA TYR A 672 -9.31 11.88 13.91
C TYR A 672 -8.89 13.36 13.92
N ASN A 673 -9.77 14.23 14.43
CA ASN A 673 -9.61 15.68 14.45
C ASN A 673 -9.36 16.37 13.09
N LYS A 674 -9.76 15.76 11.97
CA LYS A 674 -9.68 16.37 10.63
C LYS A 674 -11.05 16.40 9.96
N PRO A 675 -11.35 17.41 9.12
CA PRO A 675 -12.58 17.43 8.32
C PRO A 675 -12.54 16.49 7.10
N TRP A 676 -11.39 15.90 6.78
CA TRP A 676 -11.15 15.00 5.64
C TRP A 676 -10.71 13.60 6.07
N LEU A 677 -10.87 12.60 5.19
CA LEU A 677 -10.20 11.30 5.32
C LEU A 677 -8.76 11.41 4.80
N SER A 678 -8.59 12.07 3.66
CA SER A 678 -7.30 12.27 3.00
C SER A 678 -7.15 13.72 2.59
N ILE A 679 -5.91 14.23 2.59
CA ILE A 679 -5.59 15.59 2.13
C ILE A 679 -6.00 15.86 0.69
N TYR A 680 -6.24 14.79 -0.08
CA TYR A 680 -6.70 14.85 -1.47
C TYR A 680 -8.23 14.97 -1.61
N ASP A 681 -9.00 14.93 -0.52
CA ASP A 681 -10.47 14.89 -0.59
C ASP A 681 -11.11 16.12 -1.25
N GLY A 682 -10.37 17.22 -1.29
CA GLY A 682 -10.77 18.48 -1.92
C GLY A 682 -10.97 18.41 -3.43
N LEU A 683 -10.35 17.44 -4.12
CA LEU A 683 -10.50 17.30 -5.56
C LEU A 683 -11.90 16.83 -5.96
N LYS A 684 -12.56 17.61 -6.83
CA LYS A 684 -13.92 17.35 -7.31
C LYS A 684 -13.95 17.04 -8.80
N TYR A 685 -13.17 17.77 -9.61
CA TYR A 685 -13.19 17.65 -11.07
C TYR A 685 -11.79 17.65 -11.65
N VAL A 686 -11.63 16.97 -12.79
CA VAL A 686 -10.39 16.95 -13.58
C VAL A 686 -10.71 17.12 -15.06
N LYS A 687 -9.79 17.72 -15.81
CA LYS A 687 -9.87 17.86 -17.27
C LYS A 687 -8.51 17.48 -17.87
N LEU A 688 -8.50 16.67 -18.92
CA LEU A 688 -7.25 16.33 -19.63
C LEU A 688 -6.75 17.56 -20.41
N THR A 689 -5.46 17.88 -20.30
CA THR A 689 -4.81 18.98 -21.06
C THR A 689 -4.29 18.48 -22.41
N GLY A 690 -3.96 19.39 -23.32
CA GLY A 690 -3.22 19.06 -24.55
C GLY A 690 -1.89 18.32 -24.28
N PHE A 691 -1.14 18.73 -23.25
CA PHE A 691 0.06 17.97 -22.84
C PHE A 691 -0.29 16.55 -22.37
N GLY A 692 -1.38 16.39 -21.61
CA GLY A 692 -1.89 15.09 -21.22
C GLY A 692 -2.28 14.20 -22.41
N SER A 693 -2.89 14.78 -23.46
CA SER A 693 -3.17 14.09 -24.73
C SER A 693 -1.88 13.63 -25.43
N TYR A 694 -0.83 14.45 -25.42
CA TYR A 694 0.49 14.07 -25.94
C TYR A 694 1.17 12.96 -25.13
N VAL A 695 1.12 13.02 -23.79
CA VAL A 695 1.70 12.01 -22.90
C VAL A 695 0.99 10.66 -23.03
N THR A 696 -0.33 10.67 -23.15
CA THR A 696 -1.17 9.46 -23.33
C THR A 696 -1.09 8.88 -24.75
N GLY A 697 -0.47 9.60 -25.69
CA GLY A 697 -0.25 9.15 -27.07
C GLY A 697 -1.43 9.40 -28.00
N ARG A 698 -2.40 10.24 -27.61
CA ARG A 698 -3.51 10.69 -28.47
C ARG A 698 -3.06 11.76 -29.44
N GLU A 699 -2.17 12.63 -28.99
CA GLU A 699 -1.46 13.59 -29.84
C GLU A 699 -0.02 13.13 -30.06
N THR A 700 0.48 13.34 -31.28
CA THR A 700 1.85 12.97 -31.67
C THR A 700 2.85 14.08 -31.43
N ARG A 701 2.40 15.33 -31.27
CA ARG A 701 3.23 16.51 -31.10
C ARG A 701 2.59 17.46 -30.08
N PHE A 702 3.43 18.11 -29.31
CA PHE A 702 3.05 19.16 -28.39
C PHE A 702 4.19 20.18 -28.32
N THR A 703 3.85 21.46 -28.38
CA THR A 703 4.82 22.55 -28.28
C THR A 703 4.38 23.45 -27.12
N PRO A 704 5.22 23.63 -26.09
CA PRO A 704 4.88 24.49 -24.97
C PRO A 704 4.94 25.95 -25.42
N ASP A 705 4.00 26.75 -24.95
CA ASP A 705 3.98 28.19 -25.19
C ASP A 705 4.77 28.91 -24.08
N ILE A 706 6.10 28.73 -24.13
CA ILE A 706 7.03 29.32 -23.17
C ILE A 706 8.14 30.05 -23.91
N THR A 707 8.42 31.28 -23.49
CA THR A 707 9.67 31.95 -23.83
C THR A 707 10.78 31.38 -22.98
N THR A 708 11.80 30.80 -23.62
CA THR A 708 13.01 30.35 -22.93
C THR A 708 13.67 31.56 -22.26
N PRO A 709 13.83 31.57 -20.93
CA PRO A 709 14.53 32.65 -20.27
C PRO A 709 16.00 32.62 -20.71
N SER A 710 16.52 33.73 -21.24
CA SER A 710 17.95 33.87 -21.54
C SER A 710 18.58 34.86 -20.57
N ALA A 711 19.63 34.42 -19.89
CA ALA A 711 20.49 35.33 -19.15
C ALA A 711 21.97 35.04 -19.45
N GLU A 712 22.79 36.07 -19.50
CA GLU A 712 24.24 35.95 -19.64
C GLU A 712 24.89 36.16 -18.27
N ILE A 713 25.86 35.31 -17.95
CA ILE A 713 26.68 35.45 -16.74
C ILE A 713 27.97 36.13 -17.17
N GLU A 714 28.24 37.29 -16.57
CA GLU A 714 29.52 37.98 -16.68
C GLU A 714 30.36 37.67 -15.43
N ILE A 715 31.64 37.38 -15.64
CA ILE A 715 32.59 37.04 -14.58
C ILE A 715 33.64 38.14 -14.51
N ASP A 716 33.84 38.68 -13.31
CA ASP A 716 34.85 39.71 -13.07
C ASP A 716 36.26 39.07 -13.15
N GLU A 717 37.16 39.69 -13.93
CA GLU A 717 38.53 39.20 -14.13
C GLU A 717 39.47 39.51 -12.96
N HIS A 718 39.06 40.42 -12.06
CA HIS A 718 39.89 40.99 -11.00
C HIS A 718 39.35 40.75 -9.59
N LYS A 719 38.09 40.35 -9.45
CA LYS A 719 37.44 40.01 -8.18
C LYS A 719 36.64 38.72 -8.33
N THR A 720 36.44 38.01 -7.24
CA THR A 720 35.54 36.85 -7.20
C THR A 720 34.06 37.29 -7.18
N MET A 721 33.64 37.95 -8.24
CA MET A 721 32.27 38.44 -8.44
C MET A 721 31.66 37.89 -9.73
N LEU A 722 30.36 37.66 -9.68
CA LEU A 722 29.56 37.13 -10.77
C LEU A 722 28.35 38.06 -10.96
N SER A 723 28.12 38.51 -12.19
CA SER A 723 26.97 39.33 -12.56
C SER A 723 26.09 38.57 -13.54
N ILE A 724 24.77 38.76 -13.45
CA ILE A 724 23.81 38.17 -14.37
C ILE A 724 22.97 39.25 -15.05
N TYR A 725 22.89 39.19 -16.38
CA TYR A 725 22.07 40.06 -17.20
C TYR A 725 20.94 39.27 -17.84
N GLY A 726 19.71 39.71 -17.64
CA GLY A 726 18.52 38.95 -18.01
C GLY A 726 17.92 38.21 -16.81
N ASN A 727 16.91 37.39 -17.08
CA ASN A 727 16.17 36.68 -16.04
C ASN A 727 16.17 35.19 -16.35
N ASP A 728 17.05 34.43 -15.69
CA ASP A 728 17.11 32.97 -15.77
C ASP A 728 17.17 32.42 -14.33
N PRO A 729 16.07 31.83 -13.83
CA PRO A 729 16.01 31.30 -12.46
C PRO A 729 17.06 30.22 -12.18
N VAL A 730 17.42 29.40 -13.16
CA VAL A 730 18.40 28.31 -12.98
C VAL A 730 19.80 28.91 -12.77
N LYS A 731 20.17 29.88 -13.60
CA LYS A 731 21.46 30.58 -13.45
C LYS A 731 21.52 31.37 -12.14
N GLN A 732 20.44 32.08 -11.76
CA GLN A 732 20.37 32.79 -10.48
C GLN A 732 20.55 31.84 -9.28
N MET A 733 19.93 30.65 -9.33
CA MET A 733 20.11 29.62 -8.31
C MET A 733 21.56 29.11 -8.26
N ALA A 734 22.19 28.86 -9.41
CA ALA A 734 23.58 28.43 -9.47
C ALA A 734 24.53 29.48 -8.86
N LEU A 735 24.30 30.77 -9.16
CA LEU A 735 25.06 31.87 -8.56
C LEU A 735 24.85 31.97 -7.04
N ALA A 736 23.61 31.84 -6.58
CA ALA A 736 23.29 31.85 -5.15
C ALA A 736 23.86 30.65 -4.36
N ALA A 737 24.14 29.53 -5.03
CA ALA A 737 24.75 28.35 -4.41
C ALA A 737 26.24 28.55 -4.08
N VAL A 738 26.94 29.40 -4.84
CA VAL A 738 28.39 29.65 -4.70
C VAL A 738 28.70 31.01 -4.07
N GLY A 739 27.80 31.99 -4.21
CA GLY A 739 28.03 33.39 -3.84
C GLY A 739 26.96 33.97 -2.92
N GLN A 740 27.37 34.98 -2.16
CA GLN A 740 26.45 35.84 -1.43
C GLN A 740 25.92 36.91 -2.38
N GLN A 741 24.60 37.05 -2.45
CA GLN A 741 23.96 38.11 -3.23
C GLN A 741 24.26 39.49 -2.61
N ILE A 742 24.77 40.42 -3.42
CA ILE A 742 25.08 41.81 -3.02
C ILE A 742 24.03 42.78 -3.59
N THR A 743 23.61 42.53 -4.83
CA THR A 743 22.51 43.23 -5.51
C THR A 743 21.60 42.21 -6.18
N ASN A 744 20.49 42.64 -6.78
CA ASN A 744 19.58 41.73 -7.49
C ASN A 744 20.26 40.97 -8.64
N SER A 745 21.38 41.47 -9.17
CA SER A 745 22.09 40.91 -10.34
C SER A 745 23.54 40.52 -10.07
N THR A 746 24.09 40.78 -8.87
CA THR A 746 25.52 40.56 -8.59
C THR A 746 25.74 39.76 -7.32
N TYR A 747 26.64 38.79 -7.40
CA TYR A 747 27.00 37.84 -6.36
C TYR A 747 28.49 37.91 -6.09
N MET A 748 28.87 37.99 -4.81
CA MET A 748 30.25 37.95 -4.37
C MET A 748 30.57 36.58 -3.79
N VAL A 749 31.64 35.95 -4.27
CA VAL A 749 32.10 34.65 -3.80
C VAL A 749 33.28 34.86 -2.86
N GLY A 750 33.12 34.42 -1.61
CA GLY A 750 34.19 34.35 -0.62
C GLY A 750 34.11 33.06 0.17
N TYR A 751 35.03 32.84 1.11
CA TYR A 751 35.03 31.61 1.92
C TYR A 751 33.68 31.31 2.59
N PRO A 752 32.99 32.26 3.25
CA PRO A 752 31.74 31.95 3.95
C PRO A 752 30.60 31.55 3.00
N SER A 753 30.52 32.15 1.80
CA SER A 753 29.49 31.83 0.83
C SER A 753 29.80 30.54 0.08
N PHE A 754 31.05 30.36 -0.33
CA PHE A 754 31.48 29.22 -1.12
C PHE A 754 31.51 27.94 -0.28
N LEU A 755 32.04 27.99 0.94
CA LEU A 755 32.12 26.82 1.84
C LEU A 755 30.83 26.55 2.62
N LYS A 756 29.76 27.32 2.35
CA LYS A 756 28.46 27.09 2.96
C LYS A 756 27.98 25.67 2.65
N ASP A 757 27.60 24.95 3.71
CA ASP A 757 27.13 23.56 3.69
C ASP A 757 28.19 22.51 3.26
N CYS A 758 29.48 22.88 3.21
CA CYS A 758 30.59 21.93 3.01
C CYS A 758 31.14 21.42 4.35
N SER A 759 31.29 20.11 4.49
CA SER A 759 31.79 19.45 5.71
C SER A 759 33.01 18.55 5.50
N SER A 760 33.33 18.26 4.23
CA SER A 760 34.42 17.38 3.83
C SER A 760 35.16 17.92 2.60
N ARG A 761 36.38 17.42 2.34
CA ARG A 761 37.14 17.73 1.11
C ARG A 761 36.33 17.41 -0.15
N LYS A 762 35.62 16.28 -0.14
CA LYS A 762 34.78 15.86 -1.26
C LYS A 762 33.64 16.85 -1.54
N ASP A 763 33.04 17.45 -0.50
CA ASP A 763 32.00 18.47 -0.68
C ASP A 763 32.54 19.70 -1.41
N VAL A 764 33.77 20.12 -1.08
CA VAL A 764 34.42 21.27 -1.72
C VAL A 764 34.79 20.96 -3.17
N GLU A 765 35.37 19.78 -3.44
CA GLU A 765 35.67 19.33 -4.80
C GLU A 765 34.42 19.29 -5.67
N ASN A 766 33.32 18.71 -5.16
CA ASN A 766 32.04 18.70 -5.85
C ASN A 766 31.50 20.11 -6.11
N LYS A 767 31.71 21.05 -5.19
CA LYS A 767 31.24 22.43 -5.35
C LYS A 767 32.06 23.22 -6.37
N ILE A 768 33.35 22.95 -6.47
CA ILE A 768 34.22 23.48 -7.54
C ILE A 768 33.78 22.90 -8.89
N GLN A 769 33.52 21.58 -8.96
CA GLN A 769 33.04 20.96 -10.19
C GLN A 769 31.67 21.53 -10.60
N PHE A 770 30.76 21.71 -9.64
CA PHE A 770 29.48 22.36 -9.86
C PHE A 770 29.63 23.76 -10.46
N PHE A 771 30.56 24.57 -9.94
CA PHE A 771 30.86 25.89 -10.50
C PHE A 771 31.28 25.78 -11.97
N ARG A 772 32.16 24.82 -12.30
CA ARG A 772 32.63 24.63 -13.68
C ARG A 772 31.51 24.22 -14.63
N ASP A 773 30.67 23.30 -14.19
CA ASP A 773 29.62 22.72 -15.02
C ASP A 773 28.46 23.70 -15.26
N ASN A 774 28.19 24.62 -14.31
CA ASN A 774 26.97 25.44 -14.32
C ASN A 774 27.22 26.95 -14.51
N ILE A 775 28.45 27.42 -14.34
CA ILE A 775 28.80 28.85 -14.45
C ILE A 775 29.79 29.06 -15.59
N ILE A 776 31.00 28.52 -15.49
CA ILE A 776 32.00 28.57 -16.57
C ILE A 776 33.01 27.43 -16.43
N ALA A 777 33.27 26.69 -17.52
CA ALA A 777 34.21 25.57 -17.50
C ALA A 777 35.64 26.00 -17.16
N GLU A 778 36.09 27.11 -17.77
CA GLU A 778 37.42 27.68 -17.64
C GLU A 778 37.34 29.11 -17.10
N PRO A 779 37.35 29.31 -15.77
CA PRO A 779 37.25 30.63 -15.17
C PRO A 779 38.59 31.40 -15.23
N PRO A 780 38.55 32.74 -15.06
CA PRO A 780 39.77 33.56 -15.00
C PRO A 780 40.74 33.13 -13.88
N PRO A 781 42.04 33.45 -13.99
CA PRO A 781 43.07 32.98 -13.06
C PRO A 781 42.83 33.29 -11.57
N ILE A 782 42.09 34.36 -11.26
CA ILE A 782 41.74 34.70 -9.87
C ILE A 782 40.87 33.63 -9.20
N TRP A 783 39.97 32.99 -9.96
CA TRP A 783 39.10 31.92 -9.47
C TRP A 783 39.88 30.63 -9.26
N GLU A 784 40.79 30.29 -10.18
CA GLU A 784 41.69 29.15 -10.01
C GLU A 784 42.56 29.32 -8.75
N ARG A 785 43.07 30.53 -8.51
CA ARG A 785 43.79 30.83 -7.28
C ARG A 785 42.89 30.62 -6.05
N PHE A 786 41.67 31.15 -6.07
CA PHE A 786 40.72 30.96 -4.98
C PHE A 786 40.41 29.48 -4.71
N PHE A 787 40.12 28.67 -5.74
CA PHE A 787 39.86 27.24 -5.59
C PHE A 787 41.05 26.48 -5.00
N ASN A 788 42.26 26.75 -5.49
CA ASN A 788 43.47 26.16 -4.96
C ASN A 788 43.72 26.55 -3.50
N GLU A 789 43.48 27.81 -3.13
CA GLU A 789 43.59 28.27 -1.75
C GLU A 789 42.58 27.59 -0.83
N VAL A 790 41.34 27.41 -1.28
CA VAL A 790 40.30 26.71 -0.53
C VAL A 790 40.72 25.27 -0.28
N LEU A 791 41.13 24.54 -1.33
CA LEU A 791 41.58 23.15 -1.23
C LEU A 791 42.83 22.97 -0.36
N ALA A 792 43.78 23.91 -0.43
CA ALA A 792 44.99 23.88 0.38
C ALA A 792 44.72 24.10 1.87
N ARG A 793 43.63 24.78 2.22
CA ARG A 793 43.20 25.01 3.61
C ARG A 793 42.29 23.92 4.15
N MET A 794 41.93 22.92 3.35
CA MET A 794 41.17 21.76 3.81
C MET A 794 42.07 20.86 4.66
N GLU A 795 41.72 20.71 5.94
CA GLU A 795 42.44 19.89 6.95
C GLU A 795 43.75 20.52 7.48
N PRO A 796 43.73 21.74 8.05
CA PRO A 796 44.92 22.37 8.60
C PRO A 796 45.37 21.75 9.94
N LEU A 797 44.58 20.83 10.49
CA LEU A 797 44.78 20.25 11.81
C LEU A 797 44.75 18.72 11.69
N GLU A 798 45.79 18.07 12.19
CA GLU A 798 45.83 16.62 12.33
C GLU A 798 45.24 16.21 13.69
N GLN A 799 44.32 15.25 13.67
CA GLN A 799 43.83 14.67 14.91
C GLN A 799 44.92 13.78 15.51
N VAL A 800 45.36 14.09 16.74
CA VAL A 800 46.29 13.25 17.50
C VAL A 800 45.48 12.34 18.44
N PRO A 801 45.29 11.05 18.12
CA PRO A 801 44.49 10.15 18.96
C PRO A 801 45.23 9.77 20.25
N ALA A 802 44.46 9.37 21.28
CA ALA A 802 44.95 8.81 22.54
C ALA A 802 45.84 9.76 23.37
N MET A 803 45.32 10.95 23.67
CA MET A 803 45.89 11.89 24.64
C MET A 803 45.01 11.97 25.89
N SER A 804 45.64 11.95 27.06
CA SER A 804 45.00 12.16 28.36
C SER A 804 45.37 13.55 28.87
N VAL A 805 44.35 14.34 29.21
CA VAL A 805 44.51 15.70 29.74
C VAL A 805 44.34 15.66 31.26
N PHE A 806 45.32 16.17 32.00
CA PHE A 806 45.25 16.31 33.45
C PHE A 806 45.35 17.79 33.83
N ARG A 807 44.48 18.22 34.75
CA ARG A 807 44.60 19.54 35.37
C ARG A 807 45.50 19.43 36.60
N VAL A 808 46.58 20.19 36.60
CA VAL A 808 47.51 20.31 37.72
C VAL A 808 46.88 21.25 38.74
N LYS A 809 46.77 20.79 39.99
CA LYS A 809 46.37 21.65 41.11
C LYS A 809 47.45 22.74 41.31
N PRO A 810 47.11 23.92 41.86
CA PRO A 810 48.07 25.01 42.06
C PRO A 810 49.03 24.69 43.21
N ASP A 811 49.90 23.71 42.99
CA ASP A 811 50.93 23.22 43.89
C ASP A 811 52.29 23.60 43.30
N ARG A 812 53.03 24.44 44.02
CA ARG A 812 54.28 25.03 43.54
C ARG A 812 55.36 23.96 43.33
N GLU A 813 55.37 22.90 44.13
CA GLU A 813 56.35 21.83 44.04
C GLU A 813 56.05 20.93 42.84
N LEU A 814 54.79 20.53 42.65
CA LEU A 814 54.37 19.73 41.50
C LEU A 814 54.61 20.48 40.19
N LEU A 815 54.32 21.78 40.14
CA LEU A 815 54.59 22.61 38.96
C LEU A 815 56.09 22.73 38.66
N THR A 816 56.92 22.87 39.70
CA THR A 816 58.38 22.87 39.56
C THR A 816 58.90 21.51 39.10
N LEU A 817 58.32 20.43 39.61
CA LEU A 817 58.68 19.06 39.24
C LEU A 817 58.35 18.76 37.77
N LEU A 818 57.14 19.11 37.31
CA LEU A 818 56.71 18.95 35.92
C LEU A 818 57.53 19.78 34.93
N THR A 819 58.24 20.81 35.42
CA THR A 819 59.06 21.72 34.60
C THR A 819 60.58 21.49 34.73
N SER A 820 61.04 20.78 35.76
CA SER A 820 62.46 20.53 35.99
C SER A 820 62.87 19.08 35.73
N ASP A 821 62.00 18.08 35.98
CA ASP A 821 62.34 16.66 35.85
C ASP A 821 62.53 16.21 34.40
N ASN A 822 63.72 15.68 34.10
CA ASN A 822 64.14 15.27 32.75
C ASN A 822 63.39 14.05 32.20
N ILE A 823 62.71 13.27 33.06
CA ILE A 823 61.93 12.09 32.65
C ILE A 823 60.50 12.51 32.35
N LEU A 824 59.86 13.29 33.22
CA LEU A 824 58.51 13.81 33.02
C LEU A 824 58.41 14.68 31.76
N LYS A 825 59.42 15.52 31.48
CA LYS A 825 59.48 16.36 30.26
C LYS A 825 59.35 15.57 28.95
N LYS A 826 59.72 14.29 28.93
CA LYS A 826 59.65 13.44 27.72
C LYS A 826 58.22 12.97 27.41
N TYR A 827 57.36 12.93 28.43
CA TYR A 827 56.01 12.37 28.32
C TYR A 827 54.91 13.40 28.53
N VAL A 828 55.24 14.54 29.13
CA VAL A 828 54.31 15.61 29.52
C VAL A 828 54.46 16.78 28.56
N ILE A 829 53.40 17.06 27.79
CA ILE A 829 53.25 18.29 27.03
C ILE A 829 52.55 19.31 27.93
N ARG A 830 53.16 20.47 28.13
CA ARG A 830 52.59 21.55 28.94
C ARG A 830 51.55 22.29 28.10
N ALA A 831 50.36 22.47 28.65
CA ALA A 831 49.28 23.24 28.07
C ALA A 831 48.91 24.40 28.99
N GLU A 832 48.16 25.37 28.46
CA GLU A 832 47.75 26.54 29.21
C GLU A 832 46.79 26.18 30.37
N ASN A 833 46.58 27.14 31.29
CA ASN A 833 45.67 27.01 32.42
C ASN A 833 45.99 25.84 33.38
N HIS A 834 47.28 25.58 33.62
CA HIS A 834 47.77 24.48 34.46
C HIS A 834 47.32 23.10 33.98
N HIS A 835 47.21 22.88 32.67
CA HIS A 835 46.96 21.54 32.11
C HIS A 835 48.24 20.91 31.62
N ILE A 836 48.26 19.58 31.67
CA ILE A 836 49.25 18.77 30.99
C ILE A 836 48.56 17.77 30.08
N VAL A 837 49.19 17.48 28.95
CA VAL A 837 48.74 16.48 27.99
C VAL A 837 49.77 15.38 27.93
N VAL A 838 49.34 14.14 28.11
CA VAL A 838 50.18 12.95 28.12
C VAL A 838 49.59 11.93 27.17
N LYS A 839 50.40 11.27 26.33
CA LYS A 839 49.92 10.14 25.53
C LYS A 839 49.33 9.08 26.47
N THR A 840 48.15 8.55 26.18
CA THR A 840 47.46 7.59 27.05
C THR A 840 48.34 6.36 27.33
N SER A 841 49.16 5.94 26.38
CA SER A 841 50.16 4.85 26.55
C SER A 841 51.25 5.15 27.59
N ASP A 842 51.57 6.42 27.80
CA ASP A 842 52.65 6.88 28.68
C ASP A 842 52.13 7.37 30.06
N VAL A 843 50.82 7.40 30.27
CA VAL A 843 50.21 7.78 31.56
C VAL A 843 50.75 6.92 32.71
N SER A 844 50.92 5.62 32.50
CA SER A 844 51.48 4.72 33.52
C SER A 844 52.91 5.08 33.91
N LYS A 845 53.72 5.57 32.95
CA LYS A 845 55.11 6.01 33.19
C LYS A 845 55.12 7.33 33.97
N VAL A 846 54.24 8.26 33.62
CA VAL A 846 54.07 9.53 34.35
C VAL A 846 53.58 9.27 35.78
N LYS A 847 52.58 8.41 35.98
CA LYS A 847 52.08 8.01 37.31
C LYS A 847 53.19 7.41 38.17
N LYS A 848 53.94 6.46 37.63
CA LYS A 848 55.09 5.84 38.33
C LYS A 848 56.15 6.87 38.69
N ARG A 849 56.48 7.81 37.79
CA ARG A 849 57.49 8.84 38.06
C ARG A 849 57.02 9.85 39.10
N LEU A 850 55.77 10.30 39.05
CA LEU A 850 55.18 11.20 40.04
C LEU A 850 55.09 10.55 41.43
N ALA A 851 54.76 9.25 41.50
CA ALA A 851 54.68 8.52 42.77
C ALA A 851 56.03 8.49 43.52
N LEU A 852 57.17 8.47 42.80
CA LEU A 852 58.51 8.56 43.43
C LEU A 852 58.74 9.88 44.17
N PHE A 853 57.99 10.93 43.83
CA PHE A 853 58.03 12.23 44.49
C PHE A 853 56.83 12.47 45.41
N GLY A 854 56.06 11.42 45.74
CA GLY A 854 54.90 11.51 46.65
C GLY A 854 53.59 11.97 46.00
N PHE A 855 53.56 12.16 44.68
CA PHE A 855 52.34 12.58 43.96
C PHE A 855 51.62 11.41 43.31
N PHE A 856 50.33 11.25 43.60
CA PHE A 856 49.49 10.21 43.01
C PHE A 856 48.41 10.81 42.12
N VAL A 857 48.26 10.23 40.92
CA VAL A 857 47.23 10.62 39.95
C VAL A 857 46.26 9.46 39.82
N SER A 858 44.99 9.68 40.17
CA SER A 858 43.91 8.69 40.05
C SER A 858 43.65 8.28 38.61
#